data_AF-A0A351EPD3-F1
#
_entry.id   AF-A0A351EPD3-F1
#
_cell.length_a   1.000
_cell.length_b   1.000
_cell.length_c   1.000
_cell.angle_alpha   90.00
_cell.angle_beta   90.00
_cell.angle_gamma   90.00
#
_symmetry.space_group_name_H-M   'P 1'
#
loop_
_entity.id
_entity.type
_entity.pdbx_description
1 polymer ?
#
loop_
_entity_poly.entity_id
_entity_poly.type
_entity_poly.pdbx_seq_one_letter_code
_entity_poly.pdbx_strand_id
1 'polypeptide(L)'
;MKRNVMSRSISAVVLAVIVFASACGASTTLGADPETVTPAAIPTVVGQPDATSAPILTPVPAAEPTPVPSGAVSSVDGVRAAVVQINATGTFIDPAAGLQSNVVGSGTGFIIDESGLVVTNNHVVTGAAVLEVLIDGEQQPRNARLLGVSECSDLAVIDIEGDGFDYLEWHDGPIAAGMSIFAAGFPLGDAEYTLLDGIVSKENADGESSWASVDAVIEHSADTLPGNSGGPIVSDQGRVVAVNYAGNDVGQSFAIGREVARPVIDQLRNGIDVDSVGINGEAVSGDGVTGIWVYSVASGSPADLVGLEAGDLITQAASLPMAADGTMSDYCDVLRSRQVNDPIAIEVYRPSTDELLEGRLNGEPLEVTSAGSGNFADEDAPDYDDYLQITDDSDRILLRIPTEWADTDGGAWTTDGVEIGPSFLAASDVTAWRDGWGTPGVFIGASDQLPYASVGELLDDKEFSGTCDYVERQPYDDGLYIGELDVWENCGPEGSSFLVVGAEPSSGEFFILVEIVIVDERDWSAADEVIVSYEVVLEGTVGGGTDGSRTYSDYVAVTDETEAIIVSVPAEWSDIDGRLWDFNDDGDVIGPGLTVSPDNDGWRDAWATPGVFMGASAELPYASTTEMLDDNQFGESCTYVDRSPYDDGLYIGYTDLWENCGVAGSDFFVIVAAPPDGAFLVLVEIVVVDDRDWAAVDEIVASFEVVLPIS
;
A
#
# COMPACT_ATOMS: atom_id res chain seq x y z
N MET A 1 -53.67 -3.66 -42.46
CA MET A 1 -54.58 -2.60 -42.98
C MET A 1 -54.01 -1.26 -42.52
N LYS A 2 -53.52 -0.38 -43.41
CA LYS A 2 -53.00 1.01 -43.21
C LYS A 2 -51.91 1.25 -42.13
N ARG A 3 -50.71 1.81 -42.40
CA ARG A 3 -50.30 3.17 -42.91
C ARG A 3 -50.55 4.29 -41.88
N ASN A 4 -49.65 5.26 -41.61
CA ASN A 4 -48.51 5.87 -42.36
C ASN A 4 -47.22 5.94 -41.46
N VAL A 5 -45.95 6.01 -41.90
CA VAL A 5 -45.23 6.65 -43.05
C VAL A 5 -44.91 8.15 -42.86
N MET A 6 -43.63 8.50 -42.59
CA MET A 6 -42.72 9.33 -43.44
C MET A 6 -41.35 9.59 -42.73
N SER A 7 -40.20 9.95 -43.35
CA SER A 7 -39.55 9.54 -44.64
C SER A 7 -38.24 10.32 -44.94
N ARG A 8 -37.03 9.73 -44.81
CA ARG A 8 -35.85 9.84 -45.75
C ARG A 8 -34.58 9.29 -45.09
N SER A 9 -33.71 8.42 -45.63
CA SER A 9 -33.16 8.18 -47.00
C SER A 9 -31.76 8.78 -47.23
N ILE A 10 -30.75 7.94 -46.96
CA ILE A 10 -29.66 7.50 -47.86
C ILE A 10 -28.59 8.52 -48.31
N SER A 11 -27.33 8.19 -47.99
CA SER A 11 -26.13 8.42 -48.80
C SER A 11 -25.30 7.14 -48.85
N ALA A 12 -24.54 6.92 -49.92
CA ALA A 12 -23.68 5.75 -50.13
C ALA A 12 -22.63 6.04 -51.20
N VAL A 13 -21.51 5.29 -51.17
CA VAL A 13 -20.61 4.99 -52.31
C VAL A 13 -19.70 6.14 -52.81
N VAL A 14 -18.39 5.97 -53.14
CA VAL A 14 -17.40 4.89 -52.90
C VAL A 14 -15.99 5.31 -53.43
N LEU A 15 -14.94 4.54 -53.05
CA LEU A 15 -13.58 4.39 -53.65
C LEU A 15 -12.49 5.47 -53.54
N ALA A 16 -11.31 4.99 -53.14
CA ALA A 16 -9.99 5.60 -53.30
C ALA A 16 -9.40 5.41 -54.72
N VAL A 17 -8.39 6.22 -55.06
CA VAL A 17 -7.34 5.91 -56.05
C VAL A 17 -5.99 6.48 -55.59
N ILE A 18 -5.01 5.60 -55.42
CA ILE A 18 -3.59 5.88 -55.16
C ILE A 18 -2.88 6.25 -56.49
N VAL A 19 -1.82 7.08 -56.47
CA VAL A 19 -0.51 6.84 -57.15
C VAL A 19 0.54 7.93 -56.85
N PHE A 20 1.71 7.45 -56.42
CA PHE A 20 3.03 8.07 -56.26
C PHE A 20 3.51 8.99 -57.42
N ALA A 21 4.44 9.95 -57.14
CA ALA A 21 5.88 9.80 -57.44
C ALA A 21 6.74 11.10 -57.49
N SER A 22 7.85 11.09 -56.73
CA SER A 22 9.22 11.52 -57.12
C SER A 22 9.65 13.00 -57.33
N ALA A 23 10.33 13.52 -56.30
CA ALA A 23 11.79 13.83 -56.26
C ALA A 23 12.51 14.77 -57.27
N CYS A 24 13.24 15.76 -56.73
CA CYS A 24 14.64 16.20 -57.01
C CYS A 24 14.91 17.57 -56.34
N GLY A 25 16.07 17.90 -55.75
CA GLY A 25 17.28 17.13 -55.44
C GLY A 25 18.53 18.03 -55.27
N ALA A 26 19.45 17.63 -54.37
CA ALA A 26 20.87 18.05 -54.22
C ALA A 26 21.22 19.55 -53.94
N SER A 27 22.34 19.96 -53.31
CA SER A 27 23.39 19.42 -52.41
C SER A 27 24.58 20.41 -52.45
N THR A 28 25.27 20.74 -51.34
CA THR A 28 26.71 21.14 -51.39
C THR A 28 27.44 21.10 -50.02
N THR A 29 28.75 20.76 -50.05
CA THR A 29 29.71 20.58 -48.92
C THR A 29 30.86 21.63 -48.98
N LEU A 30 31.82 21.86 -48.06
CA LEU A 30 32.38 21.34 -46.76
C LEU A 30 32.89 22.59 -45.96
N GLY A 31 33.45 22.59 -44.73
CA GLY A 31 33.79 21.56 -43.72
C GLY A 31 35.11 21.89 -42.94
N ALA A 32 35.30 21.29 -41.74
CA ALA A 32 36.50 21.27 -40.85
C ALA A 32 36.88 22.50 -39.96
N ASP A 33 36.66 22.37 -38.63
CA ASP A 33 37.58 22.45 -37.45
C ASP A 33 38.91 23.28 -37.45
N PRO A 34 39.50 23.60 -36.27
CA PRO A 34 38.92 24.05 -34.98
C PRO A 34 39.74 25.20 -34.30
N GLU A 35 39.17 26.01 -33.39
CA GLU A 35 39.98 26.93 -32.55
C GLU A 35 39.60 26.98 -31.05
N THR A 36 40.67 26.97 -30.26
CA THR A 36 40.82 26.97 -28.79
C THR A 36 40.00 27.98 -27.98
N VAL A 37 39.37 27.49 -26.90
CA VAL A 37 38.81 28.33 -25.82
C VAL A 37 39.92 28.82 -24.87
N THR A 38 39.90 30.10 -24.50
CA THR A 38 40.72 30.69 -23.43
C THR A 38 39.79 31.46 -22.48
N PRO A 39 39.89 31.34 -21.14
CA PRO A 39 38.88 31.88 -20.24
C PRO A 39 38.94 33.41 -20.10
N ALA A 40 37.77 34.06 -20.11
CA ALA A 40 37.61 35.49 -19.91
C ALA A 40 37.38 35.85 -18.43
N ALA A 41 37.84 37.04 -18.02
CA ALA A 41 37.80 37.49 -16.63
C ALA A 41 36.55 38.33 -16.28
N ILE A 42 36.24 38.36 -14.99
CA ILE A 42 35.08 39.03 -14.36
C ILE A 42 35.06 40.56 -14.63
N PRO A 43 33.93 41.16 -15.06
CA PRO A 43 33.79 42.61 -15.19
C PRO A 43 33.38 43.30 -13.88
N THR A 44 33.81 44.56 -13.70
CA THR A 44 33.62 45.37 -12.49
C THR A 44 32.35 46.23 -12.53
N VAL A 45 31.73 46.43 -11.36
CA VAL A 45 30.50 47.22 -11.14
C VAL A 45 30.68 48.74 -11.39
N VAL A 46 29.72 49.32 -12.12
CA VAL A 46 29.35 50.74 -12.20
C VAL A 46 27.83 50.74 -12.53
N GLY A 47 26.92 51.53 -11.97
CA GLY A 47 26.93 52.67 -11.06
C GLY A 47 25.52 53.31 -11.13
N GLN A 48 24.88 53.56 -9.99
CA GLN A 48 23.44 53.83 -9.87
C GLN A 48 23.04 55.31 -10.13
N PRO A 49 21.86 55.60 -10.73
CA PRO A 49 21.23 56.93 -10.75
C PRO A 49 20.18 57.13 -9.63
N ASP A 50 19.90 58.40 -9.31
CA ASP A 50 19.18 58.86 -8.11
C ASP A 50 17.68 58.52 -8.02
N ALA A 51 17.20 58.45 -6.76
CA ALA A 51 15.82 58.20 -6.39
C ALA A 51 14.90 59.43 -6.54
N THR A 52 13.63 59.19 -6.89
CA THR A 52 12.52 60.15 -6.72
C THR A 52 11.55 59.61 -5.67
N SER A 53 11.15 60.45 -4.72
CA SER A 53 10.42 60.07 -3.50
C SER A 53 8.94 59.75 -3.70
N ALA A 54 8.49 58.61 -3.17
CA ALA A 54 7.10 58.25 -2.90
C ALA A 54 6.83 58.26 -1.37
N PRO A 55 5.56 58.34 -0.89
CA PRO A 55 5.27 58.71 0.49
C PRO A 55 5.44 57.57 1.51
N ILE A 56 5.88 57.92 2.71
CA ILE A 56 5.99 57.02 3.85
C ILE A 56 4.58 56.74 4.41
N LEU A 57 4.16 55.47 4.38
CA LEU A 57 3.06 55.01 5.22
C LEU A 57 3.58 54.86 6.66
N THR A 58 2.89 55.48 7.63
CA THR A 58 3.18 55.28 9.04
C THR A 58 2.68 53.91 9.49
N PRO A 59 3.52 53.08 10.16
CA PRO A 59 3.05 51.81 10.71
C PRO A 59 2.00 52.07 11.80
N VAL A 60 0.89 51.34 11.72
CA VAL A 60 -0.06 51.22 12.83
C VAL A 60 0.63 50.43 13.94
N PRO A 61 0.58 50.86 15.22
CA PRO A 61 1.13 50.05 16.30
C PRO A 61 0.38 48.72 16.36
N ALA A 62 1.11 47.60 16.28
CA ALA A 62 0.56 46.32 16.71
C ALA A 62 0.13 46.47 18.17
N ALA A 63 -1.09 46.01 18.49
CA ALA A 63 -1.49 45.89 19.88
C ALA A 63 -0.63 44.77 20.50
N GLU A 64 0.00 45.05 21.64
CA GLU A 64 0.61 43.99 22.44
C GLU A 64 -0.51 43.00 22.82
N PRO A 65 -0.31 41.68 22.66
CA PRO A 65 -1.28 40.70 23.12
C PRO A 65 -1.48 40.88 24.62
N THR A 66 -2.71 41.16 25.04
CA THR A 66 -3.07 41.11 26.46
C THR A 66 -2.80 39.71 26.98
N PRO A 67 -2.05 39.54 28.09
CA PRO A 67 -1.86 38.21 28.65
C PRO A 67 -3.22 37.65 29.07
N VAL A 68 -3.60 36.54 28.44
CA VAL A 68 -4.74 35.73 28.86
C VAL A 68 -4.44 35.22 30.27
N PRO A 69 -5.40 35.26 31.21
CA PRO A 69 -5.16 34.77 32.56
C PRO A 69 -5.12 33.24 32.55
N SER A 70 -3.90 32.69 32.48
CA SER A 70 -3.61 31.26 32.61
C SER A 70 -4.37 30.61 33.77
N GLY A 71 -4.98 29.45 33.49
CA GLY A 71 -5.54 28.57 34.51
C GLY A 71 -6.27 27.36 33.94
N ALA A 72 -6.86 26.56 34.83
CA ALA A 72 -7.67 25.41 34.44
C ALA A 72 -8.86 25.83 33.56
N VAL A 73 -8.96 25.25 32.37
CA VAL A 73 -10.11 25.42 31.46
C VAL A 73 -11.39 24.93 32.16
N SER A 74 -12.43 25.76 32.11
CA SER A 74 -13.71 25.53 32.83
C SER A 74 -14.96 25.63 31.95
N SER A 75 -14.78 25.57 30.63
CA SER A 75 -15.84 25.59 29.62
C SER A 75 -15.35 24.99 28.32
N VAL A 76 -16.23 24.32 27.56
CA VAL A 76 -15.88 23.73 26.26
C VAL A 76 -15.27 24.74 25.27
N ASP A 77 -15.78 25.99 25.22
CA ASP A 77 -15.24 27.07 24.39
C ASP A 77 -13.75 27.42 24.68
N GLY A 78 -13.25 27.07 25.87
CA GLY A 78 -11.88 27.35 26.30
C GLY A 78 -10.90 26.21 26.02
N VAL A 79 -11.38 25.05 25.55
CA VAL A 79 -10.55 23.83 25.37
C VAL A 79 -9.44 24.06 24.35
N ARG A 80 -9.70 24.83 23.29
CA ARG A 80 -8.73 25.23 22.26
C ARG A 80 -7.42 25.81 22.83
N ALA A 81 -7.46 26.52 23.95
CA ALA A 81 -6.26 27.12 24.55
C ALA A 81 -5.30 26.10 25.21
N ALA A 82 -5.76 24.86 25.43
CA ALA A 82 -5.00 23.79 26.08
C ALA A 82 -4.82 22.54 25.18
N VAL A 83 -5.27 22.59 23.93
CA VAL A 83 -5.09 21.52 22.92
C VAL A 83 -3.98 21.96 21.96
N VAL A 84 -3.09 21.04 21.62
CA VAL A 84 -1.86 21.32 20.86
C VAL A 84 -1.73 20.35 19.69
N GLN A 85 -1.18 20.84 18.58
CA GLN A 85 -0.78 19.99 17.46
C GLN A 85 0.66 19.54 17.70
N ILE A 86 0.95 18.26 17.41
CA ILE A 86 2.27 17.65 17.58
C ILE A 86 2.73 17.17 16.22
N ASN A 87 3.89 17.66 15.78
CA ASN A 87 4.59 17.22 14.58
C ASN A 87 5.85 16.46 15.00
N ALA A 88 5.90 15.17 14.68
CA ALA A 88 6.98 14.26 14.98
C ALA A 88 7.81 14.01 13.73
N THR A 89 9.07 14.47 13.72
CA THR A 89 10.03 14.19 12.63
C THR A 89 11.00 13.10 13.08
N GLY A 90 11.06 11.99 12.34
CA GLY A 90 11.92 10.85 12.64
C GLY A 90 12.06 9.90 11.46
N THR A 91 12.71 8.76 11.68
CA THR A 91 12.71 7.65 10.73
C THR A 91 11.48 6.79 11.03
N PHE A 92 10.53 6.79 10.10
CA PHE A 92 9.36 5.91 10.14
C PHE A 92 9.35 5.11 8.84
N ILE A 93 9.20 3.78 8.93
CA ILE A 93 9.09 2.90 7.76
C ILE A 93 7.74 2.21 7.80
N ASP A 94 6.95 2.46 6.77
CA ASP A 94 5.63 1.89 6.55
C ASP A 94 5.76 0.52 5.84
N PRO A 95 4.98 -0.51 6.22
CA PRO A 95 5.06 -1.84 5.61
C PRO A 95 4.76 -1.84 4.11
N ALA A 96 3.92 -0.92 3.60
CA ALA A 96 3.61 -0.84 2.17
C ALA A 96 4.67 -0.10 1.34
N ALA A 97 5.49 0.77 1.97
CA ALA A 97 6.34 1.71 1.25
C ALA A 97 7.78 1.21 1.01
N GLY A 98 8.32 0.32 1.86
CA GLY A 98 9.66 -0.28 1.72
C GLY A 98 10.87 0.68 1.72
N LEU A 99 10.65 2.00 1.76
CA LEU A 99 11.65 3.05 1.57
C LEU A 99 11.77 3.97 2.79
N GLN A 100 13.00 4.37 3.10
CA GLN A 100 13.29 5.32 4.19
C GLN A 100 12.75 6.72 3.87
N SER A 101 11.56 7.04 4.37
CA SER A 101 11.06 8.42 4.40
C SER A 101 11.32 9.05 5.76
N ASN A 102 11.74 10.33 5.77
CA ASN A 102 11.69 11.15 6.98
C ASN A 102 10.27 11.69 7.13
N VAL A 103 9.34 10.81 7.49
CA VAL A 103 7.92 11.16 7.62
C VAL A 103 7.75 12.16 8.77
N VAL A 104 6.97 13.21 8.52
CA VAL A 104 6.44 14.06 9.59
C VAL A 104 5.11 13.47 10.02
N GLY A 105 5.12 12.63 11.06
CA GLY A 105 3.90 12.20 11.72
C GLY A 105 3.23 13.42 12.36
N SER A 106 1.90 13.53 12.25
CA SER A 106 1.14 14.60 12.90
C SER A 106 0.01 14.04 13.75
N GLY A 107 -0.19 14.65 14.92
CA GLY A 107 -1.21 14.23 15.88
C GLY A 107 -1.61 15.35 16.83
N THR A 108 -2.47 15.02 17.78
CA THR A 108 -2.98 15.96 18.77
C THR A 108 -2.46 15.60 20.17
N GLY A 109 -2.30 16.60 21.03
CA GLY A 109 -2.17 16.41 22.47
C GLY A 109 -2.92 17.47 23.26
N PHE A 110 -2.88 17.37 24.59
CA PHE A 110 -3.45 18.39 25.48
C PHE A 110 -2.64 18.61 26.75
N ILE A 111 -2.58 19.86 27.18
CA ILE A 111 -1.86 20.31 28.36
C ILE A 111 -2.66 19.93 29.62
N ILE A 112 -2.00 19.28 30.60
CA ILE A 112 -2.61 18.78 31.85
C ILE A 112 -2.19 19.53 33.11
N ASP A 113 -1.20 20.43 33.05
CA ASP A 113 -0.85 21.33 34.15
C ASP A 113 -0.20 22.64 33.68
N GLU A 114 -0.05 23.60 34.61
CA GLU A 114 0.52 24.92 34.34
C GLU A 114 1.98 24.91 33.86
N SER A 115 2.72 23.81 34.05
CA SER A 115 4.15 23.71 33.70
C SER A 115 4.40 23.27 32.24
N GLY A 116 3.36 22.79 31.55
CA GLY A 116 3.47 22.37 30.15
C GLY A 116 3.65 20.86 29.97
N LEU A 117 3.13 20.04 30.89
CA LEU A 117 2.99 18.62 30.61
C LEU A 117 1.83 18.38 29.63
N VAL A 118 2.11 17.65 28.55
CA VAL A 118 1.15 17.32 27.49
C VAL A 118 0.96 15.81 27.42
N VAL A 119 -0.30 15.37 27.31
CA VAL A 119 -0.69 13.98 27.04
C VAL A 119 -0.98 13.81 25.55
N THR A 120 -0.57 12.68 24.98
CA THR A 120 -0.86 12.25 23.60
C THR A 120 -0.75 10.70 23.51
N ASN A 121 -0.80 10.13 22.31
CA ASN A 121 -0.61 8.69 22.06
C ASN A 121 0.88 8.29 21.91
N ASN A 122 1.19 6.99 22.03
CA ASN A 122 2.54 6.45 21.79
C ASN A 122 2.91 6.55 20.30
N HIS A 123 2.02 6.13 19.41
CA HIS A 123 2.27 6.12 17.96
C HIS A 123 2.53 7.50 17.36
N VAL A 124 2.09 8.58 18.03
CA VAL A 124 2.33 9.97 17.62
C VAL A 124 3.77 10.43 17.89
N VAL A 125 4.47 9.85 18.87
CA VAL A 125 5.76 10.42 19.37
C VAL A 125 6.93 9.46 19.40
N THR A 126 6.71 8.15 19.39
CA THR A 126 7.80 7.18 19.54
C THR A 126 8.66 7.10 18.28
N GLY A 127 9.98 7.01 18.46
CA GLY A 127 10.98 7.11 17.39
C GLY A 127 11.20 8.51 16.79
N ALA A 128 10.46 9.53 17.23
CA ALA A 128 10.68 10.90 16.78
C ALA A 128 12.05 11.45 17.23
N ALA A 129 12.84 11.94 16.29
CA ALA A 129 14.09 12.65 16.58
C ALA A 129 13.84 14.11 17.03
N VAL A 130 12.75 14.72 16.55
CA VAL A 130 12.28 16.04 16.94
C VAL A 130 10.76 16.01 17.11
N LEU A 131 10.27 16.57 18.23
CA LEU A 131 8.86 16.82 18.49
C LEU A 131 8.63 18.34 18.49
N GLU A 132 7.95 18.86 17.48
CA GLU A 132 7.51 20.25 17.41
C GLU A 132 6.04 20.36 17.82
N VAL A 133 5.73 21.24 18.75
CA VAL A 133 4.39 21.44 19.30
C VAL A 133 3.88 22.84 18.98
N LEU A 134 2.76 22.92 18.28
CA LEU A 134 2.09 24.17 17.94
C LEU A 134 0.97 24.43 18.96
N ILE A 135 0.95 25.64 19.50
CA ILE A 135 0.05 26.07 20.57
C ILE A 135 -0.75 27.27 20.06
N ASP A 136 -2.08 27.25 20.23
CA ASP A 136 -2.95 28.32 19.74
C ASP A 136 -2.54 29.69 20.33
N GLY A 137 -2.35 30.67 19.45
CA GLY A 137 -1.90 32.02 19.82
C GLY A 137 -0.38 32.22 19.90
N GLU A 138 0.45 31.16 19.84
CA GLU A 138 1.91 31.30 19.66
C GLU A 138 2.28 31.41 18.16
N GLN A 139 3.33 32.18 17.84
CA GLN A 139 3.76 32.39 16.44
C GLN A 139 4.82 31.40 15.94
N GLN A 140 5.34 30.54 16.81
CA GLN A 140 6.42 29.61 16.53
C GLN A 140 6.12 28.31 17.29
N PRO A 141 6.42 27.14 16.71
CA PRO A 141 6.34 25.88 17.44
C PRO A 141 7.38 25.85 18.57
N ARG A 142 7.12 25.00 19.57
CA ARG A 142 8.06 24.68 20.64
C ARG A 142 8.61 23.27 20.45
N ASN A 143 9.88 23.07 20.77
CA ASN A 143 10.39 21.72 20.92
C ASN A 143 9.83 21.10 22.20
N ALA A 144 9.42 19.84 22.14
CA ALA A 144 9.03 19.05 23.30
C ALA A 144 10.05 17.96 23.62
N ARG A 145 10.08 17.56 24.89
CA ARG A 145 10.89 16.45 25.41
C ARG A 145 9.97 15.31 25.82
N LEU A 146 10.17 14.13 25.25
CA LEU A 146 9.50 12.91 25.69
C LEU A 146 9.84 12.61 27.17
N LEU A 147 8.83 12.38 28.00
CA LEU A 147 9.01 11.99 29.40
C LEU A 147 8.98 10.48 29.57
N GLY A 148 7.96 9.84 28.98
CA GLY A 148 7.81 8.40 28.97
C GLY A 148 6.60 7.96 28.17
N VAL A 149 6.58 6.67 27.81
CA VAL A 149 5.61 6.06 26.90
C VAL A 149 5.01 4.75 27.45
N SER A 150 3.89 4.37 26.87
CA SER A 150 3.28 3.05 27.01
C SER A 150 2.77 2.60 25.66
N GLU A 151 3.40 1.59 25.08
CA GLU A 151 3.01 0.96 23.81
C GLU A 151 1.63 0.33 23.96
N CYS A 152 1.50 -0.59 24.92
CA CYS A 152 0.28 -1.36 25.09
C CYS A 152 -0.95 -0.54 25.49
N SER A 153 -0.75 0.62 26.13
CA SER A 153 -1.86 1.55 26.43
C SER A 153 -2.03 2.64 25.36
N ASP A 154 -1.15 2.69 24.36
CA ASP A 154 -0.96 3.79 23.40
C ASP A 154 -1.01 5.19 24.06
N LEU A 155 -0.17 5.42 25.05
CA LEU A 155 -0.12 6.69 25.78
C LEU A 155 1.31 7.22 25.89
N ALA A 156 1.46 8.53 25.76
CA ALA A 156 2.72 9.23 25.98
C ALA A 156 2.51 10.51 26.79
N VAL A 157 3.57 10.94 27.48
CA VAL A 157 3.65 12.27 28.08
C VAL A 157 4.89 12.99 27.59
N ILE A 158 4.72 14.23 27.12
CA ILE A 158 5.79 15.11 26.67
C ILE A 158 5.79 16.42 27.48
N ASP A 159 6.91 17.12 27.50
CA ASP A 159 7.14 18.38 28.22
C ASP A 159 7.58 19.46 27.23
N ILE A 160 6.76 20.52 27.09
CA ILE A 160 6.99 21.65 26.17
C ILE A 160 7.78 22.81 26.81
N GLU A 161 8.35 22.59 28.00
CA GLU A 161 9.16 23.51 28.81
C GLU A 161 8.56 24.92 28.98
N GLY A 162 7.88 25.16 30.12
CA GLY A 162 7.42 26.49 30.47
C GLY A 162 6.79 26.64 31.85
N ASP A 163 5.90 27.63 31.96
CA ASP A 163 5.06 27.91 33.12
C ASP A 163 3.93 28.85 32.68
N GLY A 164 2.78 28.78 33.34
CA GLY A 164 1.62 29.61 33.03
C GLY A 164 0.90 29.25 31.72
N PHE A 165 0.82 27.97 31.37
CA PHE A 165 -0.07 27.51 30.29
C PHE A 165 -1.54 27.42 30.76
N ASP A 166 -2.48 27.43 29.82
CA ASP A 166 -3.85 26.95 30.06
C ASP A 166 -3.86 25.43 29.96
N TYR A 167 -4.63 24.77 30.83
CA TYR A 167 -4.62 23.30 30.95
C TYR A 167 -6.01 22.71 31.21
N LEU A 168 -6.20 21.45 30.83
CA LEU A 168 -7.43 20.71 31.08
C LEU A 168 -7.35 19.92 32.40
N GLU A 169 -8.46 19.89 33.14
CA GLU A 169 -8.60 18.99 34.30
C GLU A 169 -9.48 17.79 33.94
N TRP A 170 -9.17 16.64 34.56
CA TRP A 170 -9.94 15.41 34.40
C TRP A 170 -11.38 15.55 34.91
N HIS A 171 -12.32 14.87 34.26
CA HIS A 171 -13.68 14.72 34.73
C HIS A 171 -13.73 13.85 35.99
N ASP A 172 -14.45 14.26 37.03
CA ASP A 172 -14.60 13.51 38.29
C ASP A 172 -15.86 12.63 38.36
N GLY A 173 -16.82 12.84 37.45
CA GLY A 173 -18.10 12.15 37.42
C GLY A 173 -18.04 10.76 36.76
N PRO A 174 -19.14 10.00 36.82
CA PRO A 174 -19.26 8.73 36.11
C PRO A 174 -19.36 8.97 34.60
N ILE A 175 -18.59 8.22 33.84
CA ILE A 175 -18.74 8.11 32.39
C ILE A 175 -19.85 7.10 32.12
N ALA A 176 -20.82 7.45 31.27
CA ALA A 176 -22.02 6.65 31.05
C ALA A 176 -22.54 6.83 29.61
N ALA A 177 -23.17 5.80 29.06
CA ALA A 177 -23.77 5.86 27.72
C ALA A 177 -24.81 7.00 27.62
N GLY A 178 -24.74 7.78 26.54
CA GLY A 178 -25.53 8.99 26.33
C GLY A 178 -24.99 10.25 27.04
N MET A 179 -23.83 10.19 27.69
CA MET A 179 -23.09 11.39 28.11
C MET A 179 -22.64 12.17 26.87
N SER A 180 -22.97 13.46 26.80
CA SER A 180 -22.48 14.34 25.73
C SER A 180 -20.99 14.63 25.93
N ILE A 181 -20.25 14.47 24.85
CA ILE A 181 -18.80 14.66 24.77
C ILE A 181 -18.46 15.50 23.55
N PHE A 182 -17.24 16.03 23.53
CA PHE A 182 -16.65 16.68 22.37
C PHE A 182 -15.22 16.14 22.17
N ALA A 183 -14.86 15.78 20.95
CA ALA A 183 -13.48 15.49 20.58
C ALA A 183 -12.83 16.79 20.07
N ALA A 184 -11.61 17.10 20.52
CA ALA A 184 -10.88 18.28 20.10
C ALA A 184 -9.51 17.89 19.53
N GLY A 185 -9.13 18.47 18.38
CA GLY A 185 -7.85 18.14 17.74
C GLY A 185 -7.64 18.71 16.34
N PHE A 186 -6.62 18.19 15.69
CA PHE A 186 -6.03 18.67 14.44
C PHE A 186 -6.03 17.54 13.38
N PRO A 187 -7.16 17.27 12.71
CA PRO A 187 -7.26 16.21 11.72
C PRO A 187 -6.36 16.46 10.51
N LEU A 188 -5.82 15.38 9.94
CA LEU A 188 -5.04 15.36 8.69
C LEU A 188 -3.83 16.33 8.68
N GLY A 189 -3.31 16.70 9.85
CA GLY A 189 -2.22 17.67 9.98
C GLY A 189 -2.61 19.13 9.73
N ASP A 190 -3.91 19.45 9.57
CA ASP A 190 -4.36 20.84 9.49
C ASP A 190 -4.10 21.56 10.82
N ALA A 191 -3.50 22.76 10.75
CA ALA A 191 -3.24 23.59 11.91
C ALA A 191 -4.51 24.32 12.43
N GLU A 192 -5.65 24.25 11.72
CA GLU A 192 -6.92 24.76 12.22
C GLU A 192 -7.56 23.78 13.22
N TYR A 193 -7.83 24.29 14.42
CA TYR A 193 -8.42 23.53 15.51
C TYR A 193 -9.86 23.09 15.19
N THR A 194 -10.16 21.81 15.42
CA THR A 194 -11.50 21.25 15.32
C THR A 194 -12.10 20.89 16.68
N LEU A 195 -13.43 20.93 16.75
CA LEU A 195 -14.20 20.51 17.91
C LEU A 195 -15.47 19.81 17.42
N LEU A 196 -15.54 18.50 17.65
CA LEU A 196 -16.54 17.59 17.09
C LEU A 196 -17.47 17.11 18.21
N ASP A 197 -18.78 17.32 18.10
CA ASP A 197 -19.72 16.89 19.12
C ASP A 197 -20.15 15.42 18.97
N GLY A 198 -20.46 14.78 20.10
CA GLY A 198 -20.93 13.40 20.10
C GLY A 198 -21.47 12.97 21.45
N ILE A 199 -21.69 11.66 21.58
CA ILE A 199 -22.02 11.00 22.85
C ILE A 199 -21.09 9.81 23.11
N VAL A 200 -20.98 9.41 24.36
CA VAL A 200 -20.53 8.05 24.74
C VAL A 200 -21.57 7.05 24.23
N SER A 201 -21.16 6.18 23.32
CA SER A 201 -21.96 5.09 22.73
C SER A 201 -21.90 3.83 23.60
N LYS A 202 -20.71 3.44 24.05
CA LYS A 202 -20.49 2.33 25.01
C LYS A 202 -19.45 2.71 26.05
N GLU A 203 -19.68 2.29 27.28
CA GLU A 203 -18.84 2.59 28.45
C GLU A 203 -17.59 1.71 28.52
N ASN A 204 -17.70 0.48 28.01
CA ASN A 204 -16.63 -0.51 27.91
C ASN A 204 -16.87 -1.25 26.59
N ALA A 205 -16.15 -0.86 25.56
CA ALA A 205 -15.95 -1.64 24.35
C ALA A 205 -14.62 -2.40 24.46
N ASP A 206 -14.47 -3.41 23.60
CA ASP A 206 -13.19 -4.10 23.42
C ASP A 206 -12.14 -3.11 22.91
N GLY A 207 -10.91 -3.22 23.40
CA GLY A 207 -9.82 -2.26 23.14
C GLY A 207 -8.54 -2.90 22.64
N GLU A 208 -8.58 -4.19 22.30
CA GLU A 208 -7.54 -4.83 21.48
C GLU A 208 -7.65 -4.33 20.03
N SER A 209 -6.54 -3.92 19.43
CA SER A 209 -6.41 -3.55 18.02
C SER A 209 -5.03 -3.90 17.49
N SER A 210 -4.76 -3.60 16.22
CA SER A 210 -3.44 -3.82 15.62
C SER A 210 -2.34 -2.97 16.28
N TRP A 211 -2.62 -1.79 16.83
CA TRP A 211 -1.57 -0.92 17.41
C TRP A 211 -1.52 -0.84 18.95
N ALA A 212 -2.52 -1.35 19.67
CA ALA A 212 -2.44 -1.48 21.14
C ALA A 212 -3.40 -2.53 21.72
N SER A 213 -3.26 -2.79 23.02
CA SER A 213 -3.97 -3.84 23.77
C SER A 213 -4.56 -3.24 25.04
N VAL A 214 -5.81 -2.81 25.03
CA VAL A 214 -6.42 -2.08 26.16
C VAL A 214 -7.67 -2.80 26.69
N ASP A 215 -7.59 -3.34 27.91
CA ASP A 215 -8.66 -4.06 28.64
C ASP A 215 -10.11 -3.55 28.42
N ALA A 216 -10.27 -2.22 28.31
CA ALA A 216 -11.53 -1.57 27.96
C ALA A 216 -11.31 -0.14 27.45
N VAL A 217 -11.96 0.20 26.34
CA VAL A 217 -12.04 1.56 25.78
C VAL A 217 -13.48 2.10 25.80
N ILE A 218 -13.63 3.41 25.67
CA ILE A 218 -14.92 4.08 25.51
C ILE A 218 -15.21 4.21 24.02
N GLU A 219 -16.34 3.70 23.55
CA GLU A 219 -16.83 3.96 22.19
C GLU A 219 -17.66 5.25 22.19
N HIS A 220 -17.47 6.11 21.21
CA HIS A 220 -18.21 7.37 21.05
C HIS A 220 -18.65 7.65 19.61
N SER A 221 -19.49 8.67 19.45
CA SER A 221 -20.09 9.06 18.17
C SER A 221 -19.57 10.37 17.57
N ALA A 222 -18.50 10.96 18.12
CA ALA A 222 -17.83 12.11 17.49
C ALA A 222 -17.00 11.61 16.29
N ASP A 223 -17.13 12.30 15.16
CA ASP A 223 -16.66 11.87 13.82
C ASP A 223 -15.15 12.14 13.61
N THR A 224 -14.30 11.36 14.27
CA THR A 224 -12.86 11.59 14.34
C THR A 224 -12.11 11.04 13.12
N LEU A 225 -11.33 11.90 12.47
CA LEU A 225 -10.38 11.54 11.40
C LEU A 225 -8.94 11.31 11.95
N PRO A 226 -8.04 10.69 11.18
CA PRO A 226 -6.60 10.64 11.49
C PRO A 226 -6.04 12.03 11.84
N GLY A 227 -5.05 12.09 12.75
CA GLY A 227 -4.53 13.33 13.34
C GLY A 227 -5.27 13.80 14.61
N ASN A 228 -6.51 13.37 14.86
CA ASN A 228 -7.17 13.56 16.16
C ASN A 228 -6.61 12.65 17.27
N SER A 229 -5.81 11.64 16.93
CA SER A 229 -5.15 10.74 17.88
C SER A 229 -4.38 11.54 18.94
N GLY A 230 -4.53 11.15 20.21
CA GLY A 230 -3.93 11.79 21.38
C GLY A 230 -4.70 13.02 21.89
N GLY A 231 -5.68 13.50 21.12
CA GLY A 231 -6.54 14.62 21.51
C GLY A 231 -7.49 14.29 22.66
N PRO A 232 -7.96 15.28 23.43
CA PRO A 232 -8.85 15.04 24.55
C PRO A 232 -10.30 14.87 24.09
N ILE A 233 -10.95 13.84 24.61
CA ILE A 233 -12.41 13.78 24.67
C ILE A 233 -12.86 14.50 25.93
N VAL A 234 -13.67 15.54 25.81
CA VAL A 234 -14.09 16.40 26.94
C VAL A 234 -15.60 16.42 27.15
N SER A 235 -16.05 16.68 28.39
CA SER A 235 -17.46 16.98 28.66
C SER A 235 -17.83 18.41 28.26
N ASP A 236 -19.13 18.74 28.31
CA ASP A 236 -19.72 20.09 28.25
C ASP A 236 -19.03 21.18 29.11
N GLN A 237 -18.28 20.78 30.14
CA GLN A 237 -17.54 21.67 31.04
C GLN A 237 -16.05 21.84 30.65
N GLY A 238 -15.60 21.27 29.52
CA GLY A 238 -14.19 21.26 29.12
C GLY A 238 -13.32 20.38 30.02
N ARG A 239 -13.87 19.29 30.57
CA ARG A 239 -13.18 18.35 31.47
C ARG A 239 -12.89 17.03 30.76
N VAL A 240 -11.66 16.52 30.87
CA VAL A 240 -11.20 15.34 30.12
C VAL A 240 -11.88 14.06 30.61
N VAL A 241 -12.57 13.39 29.69
CA VAL A 241 -13.28 12.13 29.85
C VAL A 241 -12.39 10.96 29.41
N ALA A 242 -11.69 11.12 28.28
CA ALA A 242 -10.83 10.10 27.66
C ALA A 242 -9.76 10.74 26.77
N VAL A 243 -8.78 9.94 26.33
CA VAL A 243 -7.80 10.28 25.27
C VAL A 243 -8.25 9.61 23.98
N ASN A 244 -8.39 10.36 22.89
CA ASN A 244 -8.80 9.80 21.59
C ASN A 244 -7.76 8.80 21.08
N TYR A 245 -8.21 7.68 20.52
CA TYR A 245 -7.37 6.49 20.27
C TYR A 245 -7.55 5.88 18.88
N ALA A 246 -8.79 5.67 18.43
CA ALA A 246 -9.07 4.89 17.22
C ALA A 246 -10.34 5.34 16.49
N GLY A 247 -10.40 5.03 15.19
CA GLY A 247 -11.62 4.99 14.38
C GLY A 247 -11.66 3.68 13.57
N ASN A 248 -12.81 3.33 12.99
CA ASN A 248 -12.94 2.24 12.02
C ASN A 248 -13.88 2.60 10.86
N ASP A 249 -13.81 1.85 9.76
CA ASP A 249 -14.48 2.16 8.49
C ASP A 249 -16.03 2.08 8.55
N VAL A 250 -16.57 1.53 9.64
CA VAL A 250 -18.01 1.51 9.92
C VAL A 250 -18.47 2.68 10.81
N GLY A 251 -17.60 3.65 11.07
CA GLY A 251 -17.91 4.90 11.76
C GLY A 251 -18.02 4.78 13.28
N GLN A 252 -17.27 3.84 13.89
CA GLN A 252 -17.09 3.79 15.34
C GLN A 252 -15.75 4.43 15.71
N SER A 253 -15.77 5.28 16.74
CA SER A 253 -14.56 5.87 17.32
C SER A 253 -14.37 5.42 18.75
N PHE A 254 -13.12 5.23 19.16
CA PHE A 254 -12.76 4.74 20.48
C PHE A 254 -11.75 5.66 21.17
N ALA A 255 -11.83 5.72 22.50
CA ALA A 255 -10.98 6.55 23.34
C ALA A 255 -10.62 5.86 24.66
N ILE A 256 -9.37 6.00 25.09
CA ILE A 256 -8.85 5.42 26.33
C ILE A 256 -9.43 6.21 27.52
N GLY A 257 -10.32 5.58 28.29
CA GLY A 257 -11.02 6.25 29.39
C GLY A 257 -10.10 6.72 30.50
N ARG A 258 -10.44 7.83 31.16
CA ARG A 258 -9.64 8.43 32.25
C ARG A 258 -9.31 7.45 33.40
N GLU A 259 -10.15 6.43 33.62
CA GLU A 259 -9.92 5.36 34.60
C GLU A 259 -8.69 4.51 34.25
N VAL A 260 -8.45 4.26 32.96
CA VAL A 260 -7.30 3.52 32.43
C VAL A 260 -6.11 4.46 32.21
N ALA A 261 -6.35 5.62 31.59
CA ALA A 261 -5.28 6.54 31.19
C ALA A 261 -4.55 7.17 32.38
N ARG A 262 -5.26 7.58 33.45
CA ARG A 262 -4.65 8.35 34.55
C ARG A 262 -3.56 7.59 35.31
N PRO A 263 -3.73 6.32 35.72
CA PRO A 263 -2.66 5.54 36.37
C PRO A 263 -1.41 5.37 35.51
N VAL A 264 -1.55 5.30 34.18
CA VAL A 264 -0.42 5.23 33.24
C VAL A 264 0.26 6.59 33.16
N ILE A 265 -0.49 7.65 32.82
CA ILE A 265 0.00 9.04 32.73
C ILE A 265 0.71 9.50 34.02
N ASP A 266 0.22 9.09 35.20
CA ASP A 266 0.84 9.37 36.49
C ASP A 266 2.26 8.78 36.62
N GLN A 267 2.56 7.68 35.92
CA GLN A 267 3.91 7.08 35.84
C GLN A 267 4.74 7.72 34.73
N LEU A 268 4.19 7.88 33.52
CA LEU A 268 4.89 8.44 32.35
C LEU A 268 5.48 9.82 32.66
N ARG A 269 4.71 10.71 33.32
CA ARG A 269 5.19 12.05 33.70
C ARG A 269 6.35 12.07 34.71
N ASN A 270 6.62 10.95 35.37
CA ASN A 270 7.75 10.79 36.29
C ASN A 270 8.99 10.18 35.61
N GLY A 271 8.97 9.98 34.29
CA GLY A 271 10.07 9.34 33.54
C GLY A 271 10.11 7.83 33.74
N ILE A 272 8.94 7.18 33.75
CA ILE A 272 8.78 5.74 33.91
C ILE A 272 7.91 5.24 32.76
N ASP A 273 8.52 4.52 31.82
CA ASP A 273 7.80 3.81 30.77
C ASP A 273 7.01 2.62 31.35
N VAL A 274 5.87 2.30 30.73
CA VAL A 274 4.92 1.29 31.22
C VAL A 274 4.53 0.38 30.07
N ASP A 275 4.71 -0.93 30.20
CA ASP A 275 4.40 -1.91 29.15
C ASP A 275 4.96 -1.47 27.78
N SER A 276 6.27 -1.21 27.73
CA SER A 276 6.99 -0.66 26.56
C SER A 276 8.44 -1.13 26.51
N VAL A 277 8.97 -1.30 25.29
CA VAL A 277 10.38 -1.60 24.98
C VAL A 277 11.04 -0.50 24.12
N GLY A 278 10.26 0.51 23.74
CA GLY A 278 10.60 1.70 22.97
C GLY A 278 10.38 1.57 21.46
N ILE A 279 9.27 0.97 21.03
CA ILE A 279 8.86 0.89 19.62
C ILE A 279 7.55 1.63 19.33
N ASN A 280 7.39 2.11 18.10
CA ASN A 280 6.06 2.28 17.51
C ASN A 280 5.76 0.99 16.74
N GLY A 281 4.79 0.21 17.20
CA GLY A 281 4.55 -1.16 16.74
C GLY A 281 3.11 -1.38 16.32
N GLU A 282 2.91 -2.16 15.25
CA GLU A 282 1.60 -2.61 14.81
C GLU A 282 1.62 -4.09 14.44
N ALA A 283 0.64 -4.84 14.95
CA ALA A 283 0.38 -6.22 14.57
C ALA A 283 -0.12 -6.27 13.13
N VAL A 284 0.64 -6.98 12.28
CA VAL A 284 0.27 -7.28 10.90
C VAL A 284 -0.03 -8.78 10.79
N SER A 285 -1.07 -9.12 10.03
CA SER A 285 -1.48 -10.51 9.75
C SER A 285 -2.18 -10.57 8.39
N GLY A 286 -1.49 -11.12 7.38
CA GLY A 286 -1.98 -11.19 6.00
C GLY A 286 -0.83 -11.49 5.03
N ASP A 287 -1.14 -11.93 3.81
CA ASP A 287 -0.17 -12.09 2.70
C ASP A 287 1.07 -12.93 3.05
N GLY A 288 0.90 -13.94 3.91
CA GLY A 288 1.98 -14.80 4.41
C GLY A 288 2.87 -14.15 5.48
N VAL A 289 2.60 -12.93 5.94
CA VAL A 289 3.39 -12.21 6.94
C VAL A 289 2.58 -12.06 8.24
N THR A 290 3.19 -12.41 9.38
CA THR A 290 2.54 -12.27 10.70
C THR A 290 3.57 -11.88 11.78
N GLY A 291 3.28 -10.81 12.52
CA GLY A 291 4.14 -10.32 13.61
C GLY A 291 3.87 -8.86 14.00
N ILE A 292 4.72 -8.27 14.84
CA ILE A 292 4.66 -6.82 15.16
C ILE A 292 5.62 -6.06 14.25
N TRP A 293 5.09 -5.30 13.28
CA TRP A 293 5.85 -4.38 12.45
C TRP A 293 6.34 -3.19 13.26
N VAL A 294 7.63 -2.87 13.15
CA VAL A 294 8.29 -1.78 13.88
C VAL A 294 8.37 -0.55 13.00
N TYR A 295 7.36 0.32 13.05
CA TYR A 295 7.39 1.60 12.33
C TYR A 295 8.59 2.47 12.71
N SER A 296 8.94 2.50 14.01
CA SER A 296 10.06 3.30 14.51
C SER A 296 10.58 2.80 15.87
N VAL A 297 11.82 3.17 16.19
CA VAL A 297 12.50 2.79 17.44
C VAL A 297 12.98 4.03 18.18
N ALA A 298 12.63 4.17 19.46
CA ALA A 298 13.12 5.24 20.31
C ALA A 298 14.59 5.04 20.69
N SER A 299 15.46 6.02 20.41
CA SER A 299 16.89 5.90 20.73
C SER A 299 17.15 5.81 22.24
N GLY A 300 18.01 4.87 22.62
CA GLY A 300 18.37 4.52 24.00
C GLY A 300 17.41 3.53 24.67
N SER A 301 16.37 3.06 23.98
CA SER A 301 15.40 2.10 24.50
C SER A 301 15.94 0.65 24.53
N PRO A 302 15.27 -0.28 25.23
CA PRO A 302 15.55 -1.71 25.11
C PRO A 302 15.58 -2.24 23.67
N ALA A 303 14.77 -1.69 22.76
CA ALA A 303 14.78 -2.03 21.35
C ALA A 303 16.02 -1.50 20.60
N ASP A 304 16.36 -0.21 20.75
CA ASP A 304 17.60 0.36 20.17
C ASP A 304 18.85 -0.36 20.69
N LEU A 305 18.84 -0.73 21.98
CA LEU A 305 19.95 -1.44 22.63
C LEU A 305 20.11 -2.90 22.20
N VAL A 306 19.03 -3.57 21.76
CA VAL A 306 19.12 -4.92 21.16
C VAL A 306 19.50 -4.85 19.67
N GLY A 307 19.31 -3.69 19.02
CA GLY A 307 19.60 -3.49 17.60
C GLY A 307 18.39 -3.68 16.68
N LEU A 308 17.17 -3.55 17.23
CA LEU A 308 15.96 -3.39 16.42
C LEU A 308 16.04 -2.08 15.62
N GLU A 309 15.58 -2.13 14.38
CA GLU A 309 15.54 -1.01 13.44
C GLU A 309 14.10 -0.75 12.98
N ALA A 310 13.85 0.44 12.42
CA ALA A 310 12.58 0.71 11.76
C ALA A 310 12.45 -0.19 10.51
N GLY A 311 11.27 -0.75 10.28
CA GLY A 311 11.00 -1.73 9.23
C GLY A 311 11.30 -3.18 9.62
N ASP A 312 11.75 -3.46 10.85
CA ASP A 312 11.83 -4.82 11.38
C ASP A 312 10.42 -5.38 11.70
N LEU A 313 10.26 -6.70 11.60
CA LEU A 313 9.06 -7.43 11.98
C LEU A 313 9.38 -8.41 13.11
N ILE A 314 8.80 -8.20 14.30
CA ILE A 314 8.96 -9.12 15.45
C ILE A 314 7.97 -10.27 15.28
N THR A 315 8.46 -11.42 14.82
CA THR A 315 7.66 -12.65 14.57
C THR A 315 7.31 -13.37 15.87
N GLN A 316 8.27 -13.44 16.80
CA GLN A 316 8.08 -14.10 18.09
C GLN A 316 8.61 -13.29 19.27
N ALA A 317 7.91 -13.38 20.40
CA ALA A 317 8.42 -12.92 21.70
C ALA A 317 8.21 -13.98 22.78
N ALA A 318 9.26 -14.28 23.53
CA ALA A 318 9.30 -15.32 24.55
C ALA A 318 8.89 -16.73 24.08
N SER A 319 9.15 -17.06 22.80
CA SER A 319 8.73 -18.30 22.12
C SER A 319 7.21 -18.46 22.03
N LEU A 320 6.51 -17.33 21.83
CA LEU A 320 5.12 -17.27 21.36
C LEU A 320 5.12 -16.48 20.05
N PRO A 321 4.34 -16.90 19.03
CA PRO A 321 4.12 -16.08 17.85
C PRO A 321 3.40 -14.78 18.24
N MET A 322 3.71 -13.69 17.55
CA MET A 322 3.06 -12.39 17.72
C MET A 322 1.96 -12.20 16.66
N ALA A 323 0.99 -11.32 16.94
CA ALA A 323 -0.10 -10.97 16.01
C ALA A 323 -0.97 -12.15 15.51
N ALA A 324 -1.05 -13.26 16.26
CA ALA A 324 -1.76 -14.46 15.82
C ALA A 324 -3.29 -14.26 15.64
N ASP A 325 -3.86 -13.21 16.23
CA ASP A 325 -5.24 -12.76 16.06
C ASP A 325 -5.37 -11.40 15.32
N GLY A 326 -4.27 -10.90 14.74
CA GLY A 326 -4.18 -9.57 14.13
C GLY A 326 -4.10 -8.40 15.13
N THR A 327 -3.83 -8.67 16.41
CA THR A 327 -3.76 -7.62 17.46
C THR A 327 -2.45 -7.63 18.24
N MET A 328 -2.23 -6.56 19.02
CA MET A 328 -1.10 -6.44 19.96
C MET A 328 -1.27 -7.26 21.25
N SER A 329 -2.30 -8.10 21.36
CA SER A 329 -2.66 -8.82 22.60
C SER A 329 -1.51 -9.70 23.12
N ASP A 330 -1.00 -10.62 22.29
CA ASP A 330 0.10 -11.54 22.63
C ASP A 330 1.38 -10.80 23.03
N TYR A 331 1.75 -9.76 22.27
CA TYR A 331 2.91 -8.91 22.55
C TYR A 331 2.80 -8.25 23.92
N CYS A 332 1.64 -7.67 24.21
CA CYS A 332 1.39 -6.96 25.44
C CYS A 332 1.27 -7.90 26.66
N ASP A 333 0.74 -9.11 26.50
CA ASP A 333 0.77 -10.14 27.53
C ASP A 333 2.20 -10.63 27.83
N VAL A 334 3.09 -10.70 26.83
CA VAL A 334 4.52 -11.00 27.04
C VAL A 334 5.20 -9.91 27.88
N LEU A 335 4.89 -8.62 27.66
CA LEU A 335 5.41 -7.52 28.46
C LEU A 335 4.84 -7.53 29.89
N ARG A 336 3.50 -7.59 30.02
CA ARG A 336 2.77 -7.52 31.30
C ARG A 336 3.05 -8.70 32.23
N SER A 337 3.37 -9.88 31.67
CA SER A 337 3.70 -11.08 32.45
C SER A 337 5.08 -11.04 33.12
N ARG A 338 5.90 -10.01 32.86
CA ARG A 338 7.30 -9.93 33.27
C ARG A 338 7.63 -8.69 34.11
N GLN A 339 8.88 -8.56 34.56
CA GLN A 339 9.41 -7.31 35.10
C GLN A 339 10.11 -6.52 33.99
N VAL A 340 10.10 -5.19 34.08
CA VAL A 340 10.62 -4.24 33.07
C VAL A 340 12.07 -4.51 32.60
N ASN A 341 12.87 -5.26 33.37
CA ASN A 341 14.27 -5.59 33.03
C ASN A 341 14.51 -7.11 32.87
N ASP A 342 13.46 -7.94 32.80
CA ASP A 342 13.61 -9.36 32.54
C ASP A 342 13.98 -9.58 31.06
N PRO A 343 14.98 -10.44 30.73
CA PRO A 343 15.37 -10.65 29.33
C PRO A 343 14.32 -11.45 28.53
N ILE A 344 13.69 -10.79 27.56
CA ILE A 344 12.70 -11.39 26.64
C ILE A 344 13.44 -11.83 25.38
N ALA A 345 13.40 -13.12 25.05
CA ALA A 345 13.92 -13.59 23.77
C ALA A 345 12.98 -13.13 22.65
N ILE A 346 13.53 -12.64 21.55
CA ILE A 346 12.77 -12.21 20.37
C ILE A 346 13.38 -12.82 19.11
N GLU A 347 12.51 -13.08 18.15
CA GLU A 347 12.85 -13.39 16.77
C GLU A 347 12.35 -12.24 15.90
N VAL A 348 13.16 -11.84 14.93
CA VAL A 348 12.95 -10.64 14.12
C VAL A 348 13.29 -10.96 12.68
N TYR A 349 12.35 -10.75 11.77
CA TYR A 349 12.65 -10.68 10.34
C TYR A 349 12.97 -9.23 9.95
N ARG A 350 14.02 -9.03 9.15
CA ARG A 350 14.45 -7.74 8.62
C ARG A 350 14.31 -7.72 7.09
N PRO A 351 13.17 -7.24 6.54
CA PRO A 351 12.94 -7.16 5.10
C PRO A 351 14.01 -6.39 4.33
N SER A 352 14.62 -5.37 4.95
CA SER A 352 15.61 -4.49 4.30
C SER A 352 16.95 -5.16 3.99
N THR A 353 17.27 -6.28 4.67
CA THR A 353 18.48 -7.09 4.43
C THR A 353 18.16 -8.56 4.12
N ASP A 354 16.89 -8.96 4.20
CA ASP A 354 16.42 -10.34 4.05
C ASP A 354 17.11 -11.29 5.06
N GLU A 355 17.16 -10.85 6.33
CA GLU A 355 17.81 -11.53 7.44
C GLU A 355 16.79 -11.91 8.53
N LEU A 356 16.91 -13.13 9.06
CA LEU A 356 16.29 -13.49 10.34
C LEU A 356 17.31 -13.26 11.45
N LEU A 357 16.88 -12.63 12.54
CA LEU A 357 17.72 -12.31 13.69
C LEU A 357 17.08 -12.82 14.98
N GLU A 358 17.89 -13.49 15.80
CA GLU A 358 17.53 -13.81 17.18
C GLU A 358 18.29 -12.90 18.14
N GLY A 359 17.62 -12.51 19.23
CA GLY A 359 18.28 -11.78 20.31
C GLY A 359 17.43 -11.73 21.57
N ARG A 360 17.81 -10.85 22.50
CA ARG A 360 17.07 -10.67 23.75
C ARG A 360 16.96 -9.20 24.13
N LEU A 361 15.74 -8.68 24.12
CA LEU A 361 15.42 -7.41 24.79
C LEU A 361 15.90 -7.48 26.24
N ASN A 362 16.54 -6.40 26.72
CA ASN A 362 17.23 -6.37 28.02
C ASN A 362 18.35 -7.42 28.20
N GLY A 363 18.95 -7.93 27.11
CA GLY A 363 19.93 -9.02 27.14
C GLY A 363 21.02 -8.92 26.07
N GLU A 364 21.21 -10.02 25.32
CA GLU A 364 22.16 -10.09 24.20
C GLU A 364 21.56 -9.42 22.95
N PRO A 365 22.34 -8.73 22.12
CA PRO A 365 21.85 -8.06 20.90
C PRO A 365 21.32 -9.07 19.87
N LEU A 366 20.61 -8.56 18.86
CA LEU A 366 20.24 -9.31 17.67
C LEU A 366 21.50 -9.78 16.93
N GLU A 367 21.60 -11.08 16.68
CA GLU A 367 22.58 -11.68 15.78
C GLU A 367 21.83 -12.41 14.66
N VAL A 368 22.30 -12.27 13.42
CA VAL A 368 21.71 -12.92 12.24
C VAL A 368 21.83 -14.44 12.39
N THR A 369 20.70 -15.14 12.34
CA THR A 369 20.60 -16.60 12.44
C THR A 369 20.47 -17.26 11.06
N SER A 370 19.70 -16.66 10.15
CA SER A 370 19.61 -17.02 8.73
C SER A 370 19.54 -15.76 7.85
N ALA A 371 19.80 -15.93 6.54
CA ALA A 371 19.70 -14.85 5.56
C ALA A 371 19.22 -15.43 4.21
N GLY A 372 18.08 -14.94 3.73
CA GLY A 372 17.41 -15.40 2.51
C GLY A 372 15.94 -15.81 2.72
N SER A 373 15.05 -15.12 2.00
CA SER A 373 13.63 -15.38 1.74
C SER A 373 12.74 -15.67 2.96
N GLY A 374 12.07 -14.64 3.48
CA GLY A 374 11.04 -14.76 4.51
C GLY A 374 9.76 -15.50 4.09
N ASN A 375 9.84 -16.83 3.96
CA ASN A 375 8.67 -17.72 4.02
C ASN A 375 8.32 -17.97 5.50
N PHE A 376 7.21 -17.41 5.98
CA PHE A 376 6.77 -17.56 7.38
C PHE A 376 6.00 -18.88 7.62
N ALA A 377 6.61 -20.00 7.23
CA ALA A 377 6.12 -21.35 7.53
C ALA A 377 7.11 -22.05 8.48
N ASP A 378 6.66 -22.35 9.71
CA ASP A 378 7.34 -23.06 10.82
C ASP A 378 8.78 -23.62 10.54
N GLU A 379 9.84 -22.83 10.78
CA GLU A 379 11.27 -23.25 10.68
C GLU A 379 11.76 -24.22 11.79
N ASP A 380 10.90 -25.07 12.35
CA ASP A 380 11.33 -26.33 12.99
C ASP A 380 11.07 -27.56 12.06
N ALA A 381 10.36 -27.35 10.95
CA ALA A 381 10.25 -28.31 9.86
C ALA A 381 11.59 -28.43 9.09
N PRO A 382 11.94 -29.61 8.54
CA PRO A 382 12.89 -29.65 7.43
C PRO A 382 12.31 -28.87 6.23
N ASP A 383 13.15 -28.50 5.25
CA ASP A 383 12.69 -27.94 3.97
C ASP A 383 13.47 -28.57 2.80
N TYR A 384 13.05 -28.30 1.56
CA TYR A 384 13.66 -28.78 0.33
C TYR A 384 14.74 -27.80 -0.18
N ASP A 385 16.02 -28.19 -0.08
CA ASP A 385 17.21 -27.37 -0.42
C ASP A 385 17.25 -26.80 -1.86
N ASP A 386 16.58 -27.43 -2.83
CA ASP A 386 16.67 -27.10 -4.27
C ASP A 386 15.36 -27.43 -5.02
N TYR A 387 14.92 -26.52 -5.90
CA TYR A 387 13.73 -26.68 -6.76
C TYR A 387 14.08 -26.71 -8.27
N LEU A 388 13.27 -27.40 -9.07
CA LEU A 388 13.39 -27.53 -10.53
C LEU A 388 12.14 -27.00 -11.22
N GLN A 389 12.32 -26.10 -12.19
CA GLN A 389 11.30 -25.73 -13.15
C GLN A 389 11.19 -26.81 -14.24
N ILE A 390 10.01 -27.37 -14.45
CA ILE A 390 9.75 -28.48 -15.39
C ILE A 390 8.49 -28.20 -16.21
N THR A 391 8.45 -28.72 -17.45
CA THR A 391 7.27 -28.76 -18.32
C THR A 391 6.70 -30.16 -18.51
N ASP A 392 5.42 -30.26 -18.88
CA ASP A 392 4.83 -31.52 -19.39
C ASP A 392 5.35 -31.90 -20.79
N ASP A 393 5.04 -33.12 -21.27
CA ASP A 393 5.52 -33.62 -22.58
C ASP A 393 5.05 -32.77 -23.78
N SER A 394 4.07 -31.88 -23.60
CA SER A 394 3.56 -30.97 -24.63
C SER A 394 4.03 -29.51 -24.52
N ASP A 395 4.85 -29.18 -23.52
CA ASP A 395 5.33 -27.81 -23.22
C ASP A 395 4.17 -26.80 -23.01
N ARG A 396 3.11 -27.25 -22.32
CA ARG A 396 1.85 -26.51 -22.08
C ARG A 396 1.55 -26.24 -20.61
N ILE A 397 2.07 -27.07 -19.71
CA ILE A 397 2.06 -26.83 -18.27
C ILE A 397 3.51 -26.63 -17.85
N LEU A 398 3.75 -25.56 -17.10
CA LEU A 398 5.01 -25.21 -16.45
C LEU A 398 4.76 -25.18 -14.94
N LEU A 399 5.72 -25.61 -14.12
CA LEU A 399 5.69 -25.45 -12.66
C LEU A 399 7.09 -25.65 -12.06
N ARG A 400 7.27 -25.24 -10.80
CA ARG A 400 8.46 -25.57 -9.99
C ARG A 400 8.11 -26.66 -8.97
N ILE A 401 9.01 -27.63 -8.81
CA ILE A 401 8.88 -28.75 -7.87
C ILE A 401 10.19 -28.98 -7.11
N PRO A 402 10.18 -29.59 -5.91
CA PRO A 402 11.40 -30.02 -5.24
C PRO A 402 12.25 -30.96 -6.10
N THR A 403 13.58 -30.83 -6.02
CA THR A 403 14.51 -31.80 -6.66
C THR A 403 14.32 -33.24 -6.17
N GLU A 404 13.75 -33.44 -4.99
CA GLU A 404 13.40 -34.77 -4.48
C GLU A 404 12.18 -35.40 -5.18
N TRP A 405 11.32 -34.59 -5.81
CA TRP A 405 10.13 -35.05 -6.55
C TRP A 405 10.47 -35.34 -8.04
N ALA A 406 11.71 -35.71 -8.33
CA ALA A 406 12.23 -35.88 -9.68
C ALA A 406 11.81 -37.20 -10.39
N ASP A 407 10.90 -37.99 -9.83
CA ASP A 407 10.17 -39.02 -10.59
C ASP A 407 8.93 -38.35 -11.20
N THR A 408 8.86 -38.30 -12.53
CA THR A 408 7.88 -37.47 -13.26
C THR A 408 7.17 -38.22 -14.38
N ASP A 409 5.92 -37.85 -14.62
CA ASP A 409 5.08 -38.34 -15.72
C ASP A 409 4.34 -37.15 -16.35
N GLY A 410 4.94 -36.57 -17.40
CA GLY A 410 4.37 -35.47 -18.18
C GLY A 410 3.38 -35.92 -19.27
N GLY A 411 2.86 -37.14 -19.17
CA GLY A 411 1.89 -37.66 -20.14
C GLY A 411 0.55 -36.91 -20.09
N ALA A 412 -0.11 -36.83 -21.24
CA ALA A 412 -1.39 -36.13 -21.37
C ALA A 412 -2.50 -36.69 -20.48
N TRP A 413 -3.40 -35.82 -20.03
CA TRP A 413 -4.52 -36.15 -19.15
C TRP A 413 -5.52 -37.00 -19.93
N THR A 414 -5.87 -38.18 -19.42
CA THR A 414 -6.85 -39.06 -20.06
C THR A 414 -8.00 -39.46 -19.14
N THR A 415 -9.21 -39.47 -19.70
CA THR A 415 -10.43 -40.01 -19.07
C THR A 415 -11.04 -41.06 -19.99
N ASP A 416 -11.34 -42.25 -19.45
CA ASP A 416 -11.78 -43.43 -20.21
C ASP A 416 -10.90 -43.81 -21.43
N GLY A 417 -9.62 -43.41 -21.40
CA GLY A 417 -8.66 -43.61 -22.50
C GLY A 417 -8.81 -42.63 -23.67
N VAL A 418 -9.51 -41.51 -23.48
CA VAL A 418 -9.54 -40.34 -24.35
C VAL A 418 -8.67 -39.26 -23.73
N GLU A 419 -7.80 -38.65 -24.52
CA GLU A 419 -6.99 -37.48 -24.16
C GLU A 419 -7.88 -36.23 -24.07
N ILE A 420 -7.84 -35.54 -22.93
CA ILE A 420 -8.69 -34.37 -22.63
C ILE A 420 -7.90 -33.06 -22.44
N GLY A 421 -6.57 -33.14 -22.28
CA GLY A 421 -5.69 -31.98 -22.13
C GLY A 421 -4.28 -32.37 -21.68
N PRO A 422 -3.37 -31.41 -21.46
CA PRO A 422 -2.08 -31.68 -20.82
C PRO A 422 -2.25 -32.06 -19.34
N SER A 423 -1.31 -32.85 -18.82
CA SER A 423 -1.12 -33.03 -17.39
C SER A 423 0.34 -33.30 -17.07
N PHE A 424 0.71 -33.05 -15.83
CA PHE A 424 2.00 -33.39 -15.27
C PHE A 424 1.81 -33.98 -13.87
N LEU A 425 2.61 -34.98 -13.54
CA LEU A 425 2.67 -35.57 -12.22
C LEU A 425 4.13 -35.66 -11.79
N ALA A 426 4.45 -35.18 -10.60
CA ALA A 426 5.77 -35.30 -9.97
C ALA A 426 5.63 -35.78 -8.54
N ALA A 427 6.49 -36.71 -8.14
CA ALA A 427 6.52 -37.25 -6.78
C ALA A 427 7.91 -37.79 -6.45
N SER A 428 8.13 -38.10 -5.17
CA SER A 428 9.33 -38.86 -4.77
C SER A 428 9.31 -40.33 -5.25
N ASP A 429 8.12 -40.89 -5.51
CA ASP A 429 7.87 -42.11 -6.31
C ASP A 429 6.47 -42.04 -6.91
N VAL A 430 6.36 -41.88 -8.24
CA VAL A 430 5.09 -41.70 -8.95
C VAL A 430 4.20 -42.95 -8.88
N THR A 431 4.78 -44.14 -8.71
CA THR A 431 4.00 -45.37 -8.56
C THR A 431 3.39 -45.43 -7.16
N ALA A 432 4.14 -45.05 -6.13
CA ALA A 432 3.66 -45.04 -4.75
C ALA A 432 2.59 -43.96 -4.50
N TRP A 433 2.77 -42.75 -5.04
CA TRP A 433 1.78 -41.65 -5.00
C TRP A 433 0.44 -42.07 -5.61
N ARG A 434 0.46 -42.76 -6.77
CA ARG A 434 -0.76 -43.27 -7.43
C ARG A 434 -1.46 -44.40 -6.69
N ASP A 435 -0.74 -45.15 -5.85
CA ASP A 435 -1.25 -46.33 -5.13
C ASP A 435 -1.66 -46.03 -3.66
N GLY A 436 -1.37 -44.84 -3.11
CA GLY A 436 -1.74 -44.45 -1.74
C GLY A 436 -1.21 -43.10 -1.25
N TRP A 437 -1.49 -42.78 0.02
CA TRP A 437 -1.32 -41.44 0.61
C TRP A 437 0.05 -41.18 1.24
N GLY A 438 0.92 -42.18 1.32
CA GLY A 438 2.21 -42.12 2.03
C GLY A 438 3.39 -41.64 1.20
N THR A 439 3.18 -40.86 0.15
CA THR A 439 4.25 -40.38 -0.75
C THR A 439 3.92 -38.96 -1.21
N PRO A 440 4.78 -37.97 -0.98
CA PRO A 440 4.50 -36.61 -1.39
C PRO A 440 4.74 -36.39 -2.89
N GLY A 441 4.00 -35.44 -3.44
CA GLY A 441 3.98 -35.11 -4.85
C GLY A 441 2.73 -34.33 -5.26
N VAL A 442 2.78 -33.77 -6.47
CA VAL A 442 1.69 -33.03 -7.13
C VAL A 442 1.29 -33.65 -8.45
N PHE A 443 -0.01 -33.79 -8.68
CA PHE A 443 -0.62 -33.85 -10.00
C PHE A 443 -1.17 -32.46 -10.39
N ILE A 444 -0.92 -32.02 -11.61
CA ILE A 444 -1.60 -30.90 -12.25
C ILE A 444 -2.15 -31.31 -13.61
N GLY A 445 -3.36 -30.90 -13.94
CA GLY A 445 -3.97 -31.13 -15.25
C GLY A 445 -4.85 -29.96 -15.66
N ALA A 446 -4.92 -29.67 -16.95
CA ALA A 446 -5.76 -28.62 -17.50
C ALA A 446 -6.58 -29.10 -18.70
N SER A 447 -7.82 -28.63 -18.84
CA SER A 447 -8.72 -29.08 -19.91
C SER A 447 -9.91 -28.16 -20.15
N ASP A 448 -10.19 -27.88 -21.44
CA ASP A 448 -11.42 -27.25 -21.96
C ASP A 448 -12.57 -28.27 -22.17
N GLN A 449 -12.33 -29.56 -21.87
CA GLN A 449 -13.25 -30.67 -22.18
C GLN A 449 -13.95 -31.25 -20.93
N LEU A 450 -13.65 -30.72 -19.75
CA LEU A 450 -14.26 -31.17 -18.50
C LEU A 450 -15.74 -30.76 -18.44
N PRO A 451 -16.64 -31.63 -17.94
CA PRO A 451 -18.09 -31.47 -18.09
C PRO A 451 -18.75 -30.61 -17.00
N TYR A 452 -18.00 -29.76 -16.30
CA TYR A 452 -18.44 -28.96 -15.16
C TYR A 452 -18.86 -27.54 -15.59
N ALA A 453 -19.76 -26.91 -14.82
CA ALA A 453 -20.23 -25.55 -15.07
C ALA A 453 -19.53 -24.47 -14.22
N SER A 454 -18.67 -24.87 -13.28
CA SER A 454 -17.87 -24.00 -12.41
C SER A 454 -16.80 -24.83 -11.67
N VAL A 455 -15.74 -24.16 -11.21
CA VAL A 455 -14.71 -24.75 -10.31
C VAL A 455 -15.32 -25.52 -9.14
N GLY A 456 -16.32 -24.96 -8.45
CA GLY A 456 -16.95 -25.67 -7.34
C GLY A 456 -17.69 -26.96 -7.71
N GLU A 457 -18.17 -27.11 -8.96
CA GLU A 457 -18.76 -28.38 -9.43
C GLU A 457 -17.67 -29.40 -9.80
N LEU A 458 -16.51 -28.93 -10.28
CA LEU A 458 -15.32 -29.77 -10.47
C LEU A 458 -14.84 -30.35 -9.13
N LEU A 459 -14.76 -29.53 -8.08
CA LEU A 459 -14.36 -29.99 -6.74
C LEU A 459 -15.43 -30.85 -6.05
N ASP A 460 -16.72 -30.56 -6.24
CA ASP A 460 -17.80 -31.37 -5.65
C ASP A 460 -17.87 -32.81 -6.22
N ASP A 461 -17.32 -33.08 -7.41
CA ASP A 461 -17.15 -34.44 -7.97
C ASP A 461 -15.92 -35.18 -7.37
N LYS A 462 -15.03 -34.46 -6.69
CA LYS A 462 -13.79 -34.96 -6.07
C LYS A 462 -14.03 -35.47 -4.63
N GLU A 463 -14.73 -36.59 -4.50
CA GLU A 463 -15.03 -37.18 -3.18
C GLU A 463 -13.92 -38.11 -2.64
N PHE A 464 -13.12 -37.62 -1.69
CA PHE A 464 -12.10 -38.41 -0.96
C PHE A 464 -12.55 -38.92 0.42
N SER A 465 -13.82 -38.67 0.79
CA SER A 465 -14.43 -38.98 2.11
C SER A 465 -14.37 -40.46 2.54
N GLY A 466 -14.04 -41.37 1.61
CA GLY A 466 -13.81 -42.79 1.89
C GLY A 466 -12.43 -43.13 2.46
N THR A 467 -11.47 -42.20 2.37
CA THR A 467 -10.07 -42.37 2.79
C THR A 467 -9.46 -41.17 3.52
N CYS A 468 -10.06 -39.98 3.42
CA CYS A 468 -9.65 -38.75 4.10
C CYS A 468 -10.83 -38.12 4.85
N ASP A 469 -10.55 -37.28 5.84
CA ASP A 469 -11.51 -36.40 6.49
C ASP A 469 -11.49 -35.03 5.77
N TYR A 470 -12.65 -34.51 5.38
CA TYR A 470 -12.79 -33.17 4.81
C TYR A 470 -12.70 -32.12 5.93
N VAL A 471 -11.90 -31.07 5.74
CA VAL A 471 -11.77 -29.95 6.67
C VAL A 471 -12.62 -28.77 6.22
N GLU A 472 -12.22 -28.10 5.15
CA GLU A 472 -12.88 -26.89 4.65
C GLU A 472 -12.57 -26.61 3.17
N ARG A 473 -13.28 -25.60 2.63
CA ARG A 473 -13.04 -25.01 1.31
C ARG A 473 -12.74 -23.53 1.48
N GLN A 474 -11.69 -23.05 0.82
CA GLN A 474 -11.28 -21.65 0.79
C GLN A 474 -11.40 -21.09 -0.63
N PRO A 475 -11.63 -19.77 -0.82
CA PRO A 475 -11.45 -19.14 -2.13
C PRO A 475 -9.98 -19.22 -2.56
N TYR A 476 -9.74 -19.32 -3.86
CA TYR A 476 -8.40 -19.34 -4.44
C TYR A 476 -8.26 -18.20 -5.46
N ASP A 477 -7.16 -17.47 -5.39
CA ASP A 477 -6.74 -16.46 -6.35
C ASP A 477 -5.21 -16.35 -6.26
N ASP A 478 -4.52 -16.57 -7.38
CA ASP A 478 -3.05 -16.43 -7.50
C ASP A 478 -2.66 -15.25 -8.43
N GLY A 479 -3.63 -14.43 -8.84
CA GLY A 479 -3.46 -13.34 -9.80
C GLY A 479 -3.49 -13.75 -11.28
N LEU A 480 -3.35 -15.05 -11.60
CA LEU A 480 -3.49 -15.61 -12.96
C LEU A 480 -4.78 -16.42 -13.11
N TYR A 481 -5.18 -17.14 -12.06
CA TYR A 481 -6.29 -18.07 -12.02
C TYR A 481 -7.10 -17.88 -10.74
N ILE A 482 -8.43 -17.90 -10.89
CA ILE A 482 -9.39 -17.80 -9.79
C ILE A 482 -10.07 -19.15 -9.56
N GLY A 483 -10.48 -19.44 -8.33
CA GLY A 483 -11.10 -20.72 -8.03
C GLY A 483 -11.41 -20.98 -6.56
N GLU A 484 -11.25 -22.24 -6.17
CA GLU A 484 -11.49 -22.74 -4.82
C GLU A 484 -10.44 -23.81 -4.47
N LEU A 485 -10.09 -23.93 -3.18
CA LEU A 485 -9.15 -24.90 -2.64
C LEU A 485 -9.83 -25.72 -1.55
N ASP A 486 -9.86 -27.05 -1.71
CA ASP A 486 -10.37 -28.00 -0.70
C ASP A 486 -9.21 -28.59 0.13
N VAL A 487 -9.35 -28.52 1.46
CA VAL A 487 -8.40 -29.08 2.43
C VAL A 487 -8.92 -30.40 2.99
N TRP A 488 -8.12 -31.46 2.86
CA TRP A 488 -8.39 -32.78 3.40
C TRP A 488 -7.26 -33.21 4.35
N GLU A 489 -7.62 -33.88 5.45
CA GLU A 489 -6.71 -34.37 6.48
C GLU A 489 -6.91 -35.87 6.75
N ASN A 490 -6.01 -36.46 7.55
CA ASN A 490 -6.08 -37.85 8.01
C ASN A 490 -6.19 -38.86 6.86
N CYS A 491 -5.59 -38.55 5.70
CA CYS A 491 -5.64 -39.37 4.51
C CYS A 491 -4.89 -40.70 4.70
N GLY A 492 -5.62 -41.80 4.53
CA GLY A 492 -5.08 -43.16 4.62
C GLY A 492 -4.67 -43.58 6.04
N PRO A 493 -4.07 -44.78 6.17
CA PRO A 493 -3.46 -45.21 7.44
C PRO A 493 -2.18 -44.44 7.80
N GLU A 494 -1.63 -43.64 6.87
CA GLU A 494 -0.48 -42.76 7.07
C GLU A 494 -0.85 -41.46 7.78
N GLY A 495 -2.05 -40.92 7.53
CA GLY A 495 -2.56 -39.71 8.18
C GLY A 495 -2.17 -38.41 7.50
N SER A 496 -1.79 -38.47 6.22
CA SER A 496 -1.35 -37.35 5.39
C SER A 496 -2.40 -36.24 5.24
N SER A 497 -1.97 -35.04 4.89
CA SER A 497 -2.85 -33.99 4.38
C SER A 497 -2.88 -34.01 2.84
N PHE A 498 -3.95 -33.46 2.26
CA PHE A 498 -4.15 -33.45 0.82
C PHE A 498 -4.90 -32.19 0.40
N LEU A 499 -4.29 -31.40 -0.49
CA LEU A 499 -4.87 -30.18 -1.04
C LEU A 499 -5.38 -30.43 -2.45
N VAL A 500 -6.56 -29.89 -2.76
CA VAL A 500 -7.16 -29.97 -4.09
C VAL A 500 -7.57 -28.57 -4.54
N VAL A 501 -6.80 -27.99 -5.45
CA VAL A 501 -7.12 -26.71 -6.08
C VAL A 501 -7.89 -26.97 -7.36
N GLY A 502 -9.07 -26.36 -7.49
CA GLY A 502 -9.72 -26.17 -8.77
C GLY A 502 -9.59 -24.71 -9.14
N ALA A 503 -9.15 -24.41 -10.36
CA ALA A 503 -8.99 -23.02 -10.81
C ALA A 503 -9.39 -22.87 -12.29
N GLU A 504 -9.67 -21.65 -12.72
CA GLU A 504 -9.90 -21.26 -14.10
C GLU A 504 -9.33 -19.85 -14.33
N PRO A 505 -8.84 -19.50 -15.54
CA PRO A 505 -8.52 -18.12 -15.86
C PRO A 505 -9.79 -17.27 -15.80
N SER A 506 -9.66 -15.96 -15.61
CA SER A 506 -10.79 -15.01 -15.59
C SER A 506 -11.70 -15.08 -16.83
N SER A 507 -11.17 -15.58 -17.96
CA SER A 507 -11.91 -15.84 -19.20
C SER A 507 -12.86 -17.05 -19.15
N GLY A 508 -12.69 -17.96 -18.19
CA GLY A 508 -13.42 -19.23 -18.08
C GLY A 508 -13.17 -20.20 -19.25
N GLU A 509 -12.02 -20.10 -19.93
CA GLU A 509 -11.75 -20.89 -21.15
C GLU A 509 -11.50 -22.38 -20.87
N PHE A 510 -10.90 -22.71 -19.73
CA PHE A 510 -10.55 -24.08 -19.33
C PHE A 510 -10.44 -24.21 -17.82
N PHE A 511 -10.60 -25.43 -17.31
CA PHE A 511 -10.34 -25.72 -15.90
C PHE A 511 -8.91 -26.24 -15.69
N ILE A 512 -8.34 -25.86 -14.56
CA ILE A 512 -7.11 -26.39 -13.97
C ILE A 512 -7.50 -27.18 -12.72
N LEU A 513 -6.80 -28.28 -12.49
CA LEU A 513 -6.92 -29.09 -11.29
C LEU A 513 -5.50 -29.40 -10.78
N VAL A 514 -5.23 -29.04 -9.54
CA VAL A 514 -3.99 -29.38 -8.81
C VAL A 514 -4.35 -30.26 -7.62
N GLU A 515 -3.65 -31.39 -7.45
CA GLU A 515 -3.83 -32.36 -6.37
C GLU A 515 -2.47 -32.60 -5.69
N ILE A 516 -2.30 -32.17 -4.44
CA ILE A 516 -1.00 -32.19 -3.72
C ILE A 516 -1.11 -33.06 -2.46
N VAL A 517 -0.27 -34.09 -2.35
CA VAL A 517 -0.17 -34.95 -1.15
C VAL A 517 0.96 -34.47 -0.24
N ILE A 518 0.65 -34.23 1.02
CA ILE A 518 1.53 -33.67 2.05
C ILE A 518 1.70 -34.71 3.16
N VAL A 519 2.91 -35.24 3.34
CA VAL A 519 3.19 -36.41 4.20
C VAL A 519 3.95 -36.01 5.46
N ASP A 520 4.88 -35.06 5.37
CA ASP A 520 5.56 -34.44 6.50
C ASP A 520 5.65 -32.91 6.35
N GLU A 521 6.12 -32.21 7.38
CA GLU A 521 6.00 -30.75 7.53
C GLU A 521 6.67 -29.97 6.39
N ARG A 522 7.75 -30.51 5.79
CA ARG A 522 8.43 -29.93 4.62
C ARG A 522 7.61 -29.93 3.33
N ASP A 523 6.58 -30.78 3.24
CA ASP A 523 5.75 -30.87 2.05
C ASP A 523 4.79 -29.69 1.92
N TRP A 524 4.59 -28.88 2.98
CA TRP A 524 3.85 -27.61 2.90
C TRP A 524 4.60 -26.57 2.09
N SER A 525 5.88 -26.32 2.36
CA SER A 525 6.73 -25.42 1.55
C SER A 525 6.76 -25.81 0.07
N ALA A 526 6.75 -27.12 -0.21
CA ALA A 526 6.66 -27.64 -1.57
C ALA A 526 5.27 -27.44 -2.20
N ALA A 527 4.20 -27.46 -1.42
CA ALA A 527 2.85 -27.17 -1.90
C ALA A 527 2.71 -25.68 -2.26
N ASP A 528 3.22 -24.78 -1.43
CA ASP A 528 3.20 -23.34 -1.66
C ASP A 528 3.98 -22.96 -2.93
N GLU A 529 5.23 -23.41 -3.08
CA GLU A 529 6.04 -23.15 -4.28
C GLU A 529 5.40 -23.75 -5.54
N VAL A 530 4.72 -24.90 -5.45
CA VAL A 530 3.96 -25.45 -6.59
C VAL A 530 2.77 -24.56 -6.94
N ILE A 531 2.01 -24.09 -5.94
CA ILE A 531 0.83 -23.25 -6.12
C ILE A 531 1.18 -21.91 -6.78
N VAL A 532 2.25 -21.24 -6.34
CA VAL A 532 2.62 -19.91 -6.88
C VAL A 532 3.42 -19.93 -8.19
N SER A 533 3.78 -21.10 -8.71
CA SER A 533 4.71 -21.22 -9.85
C SER A 533 4.14 -21.88 -11.11
N TYR A 534 2.88 -22.32 -11.11
CA TYR A 534 2.32 -23.04 -12.26
C TYR A 534 1.73 -22.10 -13.33
N GLU A 535 2.00 -22.40 -14.59
CA GLU A 535 1.42 -21.72 -15.76
C GLU A 535 0.84 -22.74 -16.74
N VAL A 536 -0.26 -22.39 -17.42
CA VAL A 536 -1.00 -23.28 -18.34
C VAL A 536 -1.33 -22.60 -19.68
N VAL A 537 -1.10 -23.32 -20.80
CA VAL A 537 -1.32 -22.84 -22.18
C VAL A 537 -1.93 -23.94 -23.08
N LEU A 538 -3.18 -23.78 -23.54
CA LEU A 538 -3.89 -24.81 -24.35
C LEU A 538 -3.83 -24.67 -25.90
N GLU A 539 -3.02 -23.73 -26.41
CA GLU A 539 -2.77 -23.31 -27.82
C GLU A 539 -3.85 -22.48 -28.54
N GLY A 540 -3.42 -21.31 -29.05
CA GLY A 540 -4.23 -20.43 -29.92
C GLY A 540 -3.45 -19.43 -30.80
N THR A 541 -2.23 -19.02 -30.42
CA THR A 541 -1.49 -17.95 -31.13
C THR A 541 -0.08 -18.39 -31.56
N VAL A 542 0.09 -18.68 -32.87
CA VAL A 542 1.41 -19.00 -33.44
C VAL A 542 2.17 -17.72 -33.81
N GLY A 543 3.11 -17.32 -32.97
CA GLY A 543 4.05 -16.22 -33.18
C GLY A 543 5.48 -16.60 -32.78
N GLY A 544 6.06 -17.60 -33.44
CA GLY A 544 7.33 -18.21 -33.00
C GLY A 544 8.52 -17.25 -32.88
N GLY A 545 8.93 -16.99 -31.64
CA GLY A 545 10.23 -16.44 -31.24
C GLY A 545 10.74 -17.24 -30.04
N THR A 546 12.02 -17.59 -30.04
CA THR A 546 12.65 -18.30 -28.92
C THR A 546 13.12 -17.32 -27.84
N ASP A 547 13.07 -17.78 -26.59
CA ASP A 547 13.60 -17.22 -25.33
C ASP A 547 12.48 -16.73 -24.38
N GLY A 548 12.75 -16.83 -23.08
CA GLY A 548 11.73 -16.73 -22.02
C GLY A 548 11.42 -15.31 -21.53
N SER A 549 10.49 -15.26 -20.58
CA SER A 549 9.83 -14.06 -20.02
C SER A 549 8.67 -13.51 -20.86
N ARG A 550 7.48 -13.40 -20.24
CA ARG A 550 6.40 -12.51 -20.67
C ARG A 550 6.54 -11.11 -20.03
N THR A 551 7.76 -10.66 -19.76
CA THR A 551 8.02 -9.24 -19.48
C THR A 551 8.59 -8.59 -20.73
N TYR A 552 8.52 -7.26 -20.79
CA TYR A 552 9.39 -6.54 -21.71
C TYR A 552 10.86 -6.77 -21.31
N SER A 553 11.72 -6.98 -22.32
CA SER A 553 13.11 -7.42 -22.10
C SER A 553 14.09 -6.28 -21.80
N ASP A 554 13.72 -5.05 -22.16
CA ASP A 554 14.43 -3.80 -21.91
C ASP A 554 13.40 -2.66 -21.82
N TYR A 555 13.68 -1.65 -21.00
CA TYR A 555 12.92 -0.39 -20.91
C TYR A 555 13.81 0.81 -21.25
N VAL A 556 13.21 1.89 -21.71
CA VAL A 556 13.88 3.13 -22.13
C VAL A 556 13.18 4.35 -21.56
N ALA A 557 13.96 5.25 -20.94
CA ALA A 557 13.48 6.57 -20.57
C ALA A 557 13.24 7.43 -21.81
N VAL A 558 12.02 7.95 -21.94
CA VAL A 558 11.53 8.80 -23.03
C VAL A 558 11.02 10.13 -22.46
N THR A 559 10.97 11.16 -23.30
CA THR A 559 10.59 12.52 -22.89
C THR A 559 9.94 13.30 -24.02
N ASP A 560 9.15 14.32 -23.70
CA ASP A 560 8.47 15.18 -24.66
C ASP A 560 9.40 16.24 -25.30
N GLU A 561 8.89 17.00 -26.29
CA GLU A 561 9.67 18.05 -26.97
C GLU A 561 10.11 19.21 -26.06
N THR A 562 9.53 19.35 -24.85
CA THR A 562 9.90 20.37 -23.87
C THR A 562 10.83 19.89 -22.74
N GLU A 563 11.18 18.59 -22.71
CA GLU A 563 11.93 17.95 -21.62
C GLU A 563 11.22 18.06 -20.24
N ALA A 564 9.89 18.17 -20.23
CA ALA A 564 9.08 18.40 -19.03
C ALA A 564 8.36 17.13 -18.54
N ILE A 565 8.03 16.19 -19.41
CA ILE A 565 7.54 14.84 -19.04
C ILE A 565 8.68 13.85 -19.28
N ILE A 566 8.99 13.02 -18.30
CA ILE A 566 9.93 11.90 -18.39
C ILE A 566 9.21 10.64 -17.91
N VAL A 567 9.36 9.52 -18.60
CA VAL A 567 8.77 8.23 -18.22
C VAL A 567 9.61 7.08 -18.79
N SER A 568 9.66 5.94 -18.11
CA SER A 568 10.25 4.71 -18.61
C SER A 568 9.18 3.85 -19.28
N VAL A 569 9.45 3.42 -20.51
CA VAL A 569 8.51 2.62 -21.33
C VAL A 569 9.25 1.44 -21.97
N PRO A 570 8.54 0.37 -22.39
CA PRO A 570 9.16 -0.72 -23.10
C PRO A 570 10.00 -0.29 -24.31
N ALA A 571 11.18 -0.87 -24.49
CA ALA A 571 12.06 -0.58 -25.64
C ALA A 571 11.44 -0.94 -27.00
N GLU A 572 10.38 -1.77 -27.00
CA GLU A 572 9.57 -2.13 -28.17
C GLU A 572 8.60 -1.00 -28.60
N TRP A 573 8.24 -0.08 -27.71
CA TRP A 573 7.33 1.05 -27.97
C TRP A 573 8.09 2.18 -28.69
N SER A 574 8.48 1.90 -29.93
CA SER A 574 9.46 2.69 -30.69
C SER A 574 8.90 3.94 -31.40
N ASP A 575 7.59 4.14 -31.41
CA ASP A 575 6.94 5.32 -31.97
C ASP A 575 6.67 6.33 -30.83
N ILE A 576 7.32 7.50 -30.89
CA ILE A 576 7.32 8.51 -29.83
C ILE A 576 6.86 9.85 -30.42
N ASP A 577 5.74 10.36 -29.91
CA ASP A 577 5.11 11.63 -30.29
C ASP A 577 5.11 12.59 -29.08
N GLY A 578 6.23 13.27 -28.87
CA GLY A 578 6.42 14.26 -27.79
C GLY A 578 5.83 15.64 -28.07
N ARG A 579 4.85 15.76 -28.96
CA ARG A 579 4.25 17.06 -29.32
C ARG A 579 3.37 17.58 -28.18
N LEU A 580 3.43 18.90 -27.98
CA LEU A 580 2.61 19.65 -27.04
C LEU A 580 1.12 19.23 -27.06
N TRP A 581 0.53 19.13 -25.87
CA TRP A 581 -0.85 18.68 -25.69
C TRP A 581 -1.84 19.73 -26.18
N ASP A 582 -2.63 19.34 -27.17
CA ASP A 582 -3.76 20.08 -27.74
C ASP A 582 -5.06 19.55 -27.10
N PHE A 583 -5.79 20.40 -26.38
CA PHE A 583 -6.95 19.99 -25.59
C PHE A 583 -8.28 20.09 -26.36
N ASN A 584 -8.29 20.66 -27.57
CA ASN A 584 -9.53 20.91 -28.31
C ASN A 584 -9.34 20.89 -29.84
N ASP A 585 -10.46 20.75 -30.57
CA ASP A 585 -10.51 20.83 -32.04
C ASP A 585 -10.09 22.22 -32.62
N ASP A 586 -9.88 23.23 -31.77
CA ASP A 586 -9.53 24.60 -32.14
C ASP A 586 -7.99 24.85 -32.21
N GLY A 587 -7.17 23.95 -31.64
CA GLY A 587 -5.71 23.99 -31.72
C GLY A 587 -5.02 24.75 -30.58
N ASP A 588 -5.68 24.88 -29.43
CA ASP A 588 -5.14 25.55 -28.24
C ASP A 588 -4.27 24.60 -27.42
N VAL A 589 -2.95 24.77 -27.54
CA VAL A 589 -1.95 24.05 -26.74
C VAL A 589 -2.02 24.47 -25.27
N ILE A 590 -2.18 23.49 -24.37
CA ILE A 590 -2.33 23.71 -22.92
C ILE A 590 -1.12 23.27 -22.07
N GLY A 591 -0.18 22.50 -22.63
CA GLY A 591 0.96 21.97 -21.87
C GLY A 591 1.85 21.00 -22.65
N PRO A 592 2.87 20.39 -22.02
CA PRO A 592 3.58 19.24 -22.57
C PRO A 592 2.64 18.05 -22.78
N GLY A 593 2.97 17.23 -23.78
CA GLY A 593 2.25 16.03 -24.13
C GLY A 593 3.20 14.99 -24.72
N LEU A 594 2.95 13.72 -24.44
CA LEU A 594 3.78 12.60 -24.86
C LEU A 594 2.89 11.40 -25.18
N THR A 595 2.99 10.84 -26.39
CA THR A 595 2.35 9.56 -26.74
C THR A 595 3.43 8.56 -27.16
N VAL A 596 3.40 7.34 -26.61
CA VAL A 596 4.41 6.31 -26.88
C VAL A 596 3.78 4.94 -27.04
N SER A 597 4.09 4.28 -28.14
CA SER A 597 3.46 3.02 -28.55
C SER A 597 4.37 2.27 -29.56
N PRO A 598 4.13 0.98 -29.85
CA PRO A 598 4.67 0.35 -31.05
C PRO A 598 4.15 0.98 -32.37
N ASP A 599 2.98 1.60 -32.37
CA ASP A 599 2.34 2.30 -33.51
C ASP A 599 1.36 3.37 -33.00
N ASN A 600 1.75 4.66 -33.03
CA ASN A 600 0.91 5.74 -32.51
C ASN A 600 -0.35 6.00 -33.35
N ASP A 601 -0.34 5.71 -34.65
CA ASP A 601 -1.56 5.77 -35.48
C ASP A 601 -2.53 4.65 -35.04
N GLY A 602 -2.00 3.46 -34.70
CA GLY A 602 -2.77 2.33 -34.16
C GLY A 602 -3.37 2.58 -32.77
N TRP A 603 -2.58 3.14 -31.85
CA TRP A 603 -3.01 3.50 -30.50
C TRP A 603 -4.18 4.50 -30.53
N ARG A 604 -4.08 5.57 -31.34
CA ARG A 604 -5.11 6.62 -31.44
C ARG A 604 -6.44 6.16 -32.03
N ASP A 605 -6.44 5.19 -32.95
CA ASP A 605 -7.61 4.84 -33.78
C ASP A 605 -8.28 3.48 -33.46
N ALA A 606 -7.68 2.59 -32.66
CA ALA A 606 -8.08 1.16 -32.69
C ALA A 606 -8.32 0.41 -31.36
N TRP A 607 -7.94 0.91 -30.18
CA TRP A 607 -7.93 0.13 -28.91
C TRP A 607 -7.15 -1.20 -28.98
N ALA A 608 -6.30 -1.39 -29.99
CA ALA A 608 -5.72 -2.69 -30.36
C ALA A 608 -4.19 -2.66 -30.45
N THR A 609 -3.58 -1.58 -29.94
CA THR A 609 -2.14 -1.38 -29.90
C THR A 609 -1.83 -0.81 -28.52
N PRO A 610 -0.95 -1.44 -27.73
CA PRO A 610 -0.64 -0.93 -26.41
C PRO A 610 0.15 0.36 -26.52
N GLY A 611 0.13 1.15 -25.45
CA GLY A 611 0.80 2.44 -25.44
C GLY A 611 0.26 3.35 -24.36
N VAL A 612 1.03 4.40 -24.08
CA VAL A 612 0.71 5.43 -23.10
C VAL A 612 0.56 6.79 -23.76
N PHE A 613 -0.44 7.56 -23.33
CA PHE A 613 -0.45 9.01 -23.43
C PHE A 613 -0.24 9.63 -22.05
N MET A 614 0.56 10.70 -22.02
CA MET A 614 0.75 11.56 -20.87
C MET A 614 0.53 13.02 -21.27
N GLY A 615 -0.20 13.76 -20.44
CA GLY A 615 -0.36 15.20 -20.58
C GLY A 615 -0.34 15.88 -19.21
N ALA A 616 0.27 17.06 -19.12
CA ALA A 616 0.28 17.84 -17.88
C ALA A 616 0.01 19.33 -18.14
N SER A 617 -0.81 19.96 -17.30
CA SER A 617 -1.16 21.37 -17.47
C SER A 617 -1.74 22.03 -16.22
N ALA A 618 -1.40 23.30 -16.02
CA ALA A 618 -2.02 24.20 -15.05
C ALA A 618 -3.18 25.04 -15.63
N GLU A 619 -3.48 24.89 -16.93
CA GLU A 619 -4.54 25.64 -17.64
C GLU A 619 -5.83 24.80 -17.83
N LEU A 620 -5.85 23.55 -17.34
CA LEU A 620 -7.02 22.68 -17.39
C LEU A 620 -8.22 23.26 -16.61
N PRO A 621 -9.46 23.07 -17.10
CA PRO A 621 -10.65 23.73 -16.55
C PRO A 621 -11.24 23.05 -15.29
N TYR A 622 -10.59 22.02 -14.75
CA TYR A 622 -11.08 21.19 -13.65
C TYR A 622 -10.59 21.69 -12.28
N ALA A 623 -11.44 21.62 -11.26
CA ALA A 623 -11.12 22.03 -9.90
C ALA A 623 -10.60 20.89 -9.00
N SER A 624 -10.59 19.65 -9.49
CA SER A 624 -10.07 18.47 -8.79
C SER A 624 -9.75 17.33 -9.77
N THR A 625 -8.95 16.36 -9.33
CA THR A 625 -8.64 15.12 -10.07
C THR A 625 -9.91 14.30 -10.36
N THR A 626 -10.81 14.20 -9.37
CA THR A 626 -12.10 13.50 -9.52
C THR A 626 -13.02 14.16 -10.56
N GLU A 627 -13.07 15.49 -10.62
CA GLU A 627 -13.90 16.20 -11.62
C GLU A 627 -13.43 15.92 -13.06
N MET A 628 -12.11 15.76 -13.26
CA MET A 628 -11.53 15.43 -14.56
C MET A 628 -11.80 13.99 -14.98
N LEU A 629 -11.69 13.01 -14.06
CA LEU A 629 -12.09 11.62 -14.34
C LEU A 629 -13.61 11.49 -14.61
N ASP A 630 -14.44 12.23 -13.87
CA ASP A 630 -15.89 12.23 -14.07
C ASP A 630 -16.32 12.76 -15.45
N ASP A 631 -15.50 13.61 -16.08
CA ASP A 631 -15.68 14.14 -17.45
C ASP A 631 -15.08 13.19 -18.52
N ASN A 632 -13.96 12.52 -18.21
CA ASN A 632 -13.29 11.50 -19.03
C ASN A 632 -14.02 10.14 -19.02
N GLN A 633 -15.22 10.09 -19.60
CA GLN A 633 -16.09 8.90 -19.59
C GLN A 633 -15.96 8.06 -20.87
N PHE A 634 -15.39 6.85 -20.75
CA PHE A 634 -15.17 5.94 -21.89
C PHE A 634 -16.32 4.93 -22.14
N GLY A 635 -17.43 5.04 -21.40
CA GLY A 635 -18.57 4.10 -21.41
C GLY A 635 -19.35 3.94 -22.72
N GLU A 636 -19.03 4.66 -23.80
CA GLU A 636 -19.53 4.35 -25.16
C GLU A 636 -18.69 3.26 -25.86
N SER A 637 -17.44 3.04 -25.43
CA SER A 637 -16.48 2.10 -26.03
C SER A 637 -15.93 1.06 -25.06
N CYS A 638 -15.98 1.29 -23.74
CA CYS A 638 -15.44 0.41 -22.70
C CYS A 638 -16.46 0.12 -21.59
N THR A 639 -16.16 -0.83 -20.72
CA THR A 639 -16.92 -1.14 -19.50
C THR A 639 -16.14 -0.63 -18.29
N TYR A 640 -16.76 0.22 -17.46
CA TYR A 640 -16.14 0.68 -16.21
C TYR A 640 -16.07 -0.46 -15.19
N VAL A 641 -14.93 -0.59 -14.50
CA VAL A 641 -14.71 -1.59 -13.43
C VAL A 641 -14.67 -0.92 -12.07
N ASP A 642 -13.61 -0.16 -11.78
CA ASP A 642 -13.33 0.41 -10.46
C ASP A 642 -12.68 1.80 -10.53
N ARG A 643 -12.77 2.55 -9.42
CA ARG A 643 -11.96 3.74 -9.15
C ARG A 643 -11.26 3.58 -7.80
N SER A 644 -9.94 3.61 -7.83
CA SER A 644 -9.10 3.53 -6.64
C SER A 644 -8.34 4.83 -6.37
N PRO A 645 -8.03 5.18 -5.10
CA PRO A 645 -7.13 6.29 -4.78
C PRO A 645 -5.73 6.08 -5.38
N TYR A 646 -5.05 7.17 -5.72
CA TYR A 646 -3.67 7.14 -6.22
C TYR A 646 -2.78 8.04 -5.37
N ASP A 647 -1.64 7.53 -4.91
CA ASP A 647 -0.57 8.28 -4.27
C ASP A 647 0.77 7.56 -4.52
N ASP A 648 1.70 8.24 -5.21
CA ASP A 648 3.07 7.76 -5.45
C ASP A 648 4.13 8.57 -4.65
N GLY A 649 3.67 9.45 -3.74
CA GLY A 649 4.51 10.38 -2.98
C GLY A 649 4.95 11.64 -3.73
N LEU A 650 4.77 11.71 -5.06
CA LEU A 650 4.98 12.90 -5.89
C LEU A 650 3.65 13.52 -6.38
N TYR A 651 2.65 12.70 -6.63
CA TYR A 651 1.32 13.05 -7.13
C TYR A 651 0.22 12.29 -6.38
N ILE A 652 -0.84 13.00 -6.01
CA ILE A 652 -2.03 12.47 -5.34
C ILE A 652 -3.22 12.59 -6.29
N GLY A 653 -4.04 11.55 -6.40
CA GLY A 653 -5.07 11.44 -7.42
C GLY A 653 -6.00 10.26 -7.25
N TYR A 654 -6.49 9.78 -8.39
CA TYR A 654 -7.27 8.54 -8.51
C TYR A 654 -6.93 7.83 -9.82
N THR A 655 -7.14 6.53 -9.86
CA THR A 655 -7.13 5.71 -11.07
C THR A 655 -8.55 5.25 -11.42
N ASP A 656 -8.85 5.14 -12.71
CA ASP A 656 -10.04 4.44 -13.22
C ASP A 656 -9.58 3.25 -14.09
N LEU A 657 -10.13 2.06 -13.80
CA LEU A 657 -9.97 0.87 -14.66
C LEU A 657 -11.20 0.69 -15.54
N TRP A 658 -10.96 0.53 -16.85
CA TRP A 658 -11.95 0.16 -17.84
C TRP A 658 -11.52 -1.10 -18.59
N GLU A 659 -12.44 -2.02 -18.79
CA GLU A 659 -12.22 -3.28 -19.51
C GLU A 659 -13.02 -3.33 -20.82
N ASN A 660 -12.72 -4.35 -21.64
CA ASN A 660 -13.51 -4.68 -22.83
C ASN A 660 -13.61 -3.53 -23.84
N CYS A 661 -12.55 -2.73 -23.99
CA CYS A 661 -12.51 -1.56 -24.86
C CYS A 661 -12.54 -1.93 -26.35
N GLY A 662 -13.44 -1.25 -27.07
CA GLY A 662 -13.54 -1.30 -28.53
C GLY A 662 -13.95 -2.67 -29.07
N VAL A 663 -13.30 -3.09 -30.17
CA VAL A 663 -13.48 -4.42 -30.77
C VAL A 663 -12.32 -5.36 -30.47
N ALA A 664 -11.26 -4.85 -29.82
CA ALA A 664 -10.12 -5.62 -29.37
C ALA A 664 -10.43 -6.36 -28.07
N GLY A 665 -11.24 -5.75 -27.18
CA GLY A 665 -11.50 -6.28 -25.84
C GLY A 665 -10.42 -5.92 -24.83
N SER A 666 -9.53 -4.98 -25.19
CA SER A 666 -8.41 -4.52 -24.39
C SER A 666 -8.84 -3.73 -23.15
N ASP A 667 -7.94 -3.61 -22.20
CA ASP A 667 -8.16 -2.84 -20.98
C ASP A 667 -7.53 -1.45 -21.12
N PHE A 668 -8.02 -0.52 -20.30
CA PHE A 668 -7.64 0.88 -20.36
C PHE A 668 -7.56 1.45 -18.95
N PHE A 669 -6.34 1.81 -18.57
CA PHE A 669 -5.99 2.31 -17.25
C PHE A 669 -5.75 3.82 -17.33
N VAL A 670 -6.50 4.58 -16.53
CA VAL A 670 -6.45 6.05 -16.54
C VAL A 670 -6.03 6.54 -15.16
N ILE A 671 -5.02 7.40 -15.10
CA ILE A 671 -4.58 8.07 -13.88
C ILE A 671 -4.84 9.57 -14.03
N VAL A 672 -5.47 10.19 -13.04
CA VAL A 672 -5.48 11.65 -12.92
C VAL A 672 -4.99 12.05 -11.54
N ALA A 673 -3.87 12.76 -11.51
CA ALA A 673 -3.18 13.14 -10.29
C ALA A 673 -2.67 14.60 -10.33
N ALA A 674 -2.32 15.12 -9.16
CA ALA A 674 -1.76 16.46 -8.98
C ALA A 674 -0.63 16.40 -7.92
N PRO A 675 0.42 17.23 -8.01
CA PRO A 675 1.36 17.36 -6.90
C PRO A 675 0.63 17.85 -5.63
N PRO A 676 1.14 17.57 -4.42
CA PRO A 676 0.48 17.95 -3.15
C PRO A 676 0.15 19.44 -2.98
N ASP A 677 0.77 20.34 -3.75
CA ASP A 677 0.47 21.78 -3.76
C ASP A 677 -0.62 22.19 -4.78
N GLY A 678 -1.10 21.25 -5.59
CA GLY A 678 -2.12 21.45 -6.62
C GLY A 678 -1.68 22.31 -7.81
N ALA A 679 -0.36 22.45 -8.06
CA ALA A 679 0.16 23.39 -9.06
C ALA A 679 -0.26 23.11 -10.52
N PHE A 680 -0.55 21.85 -10.86
CA PHE A 680 -1.00 21.40 -12.19
C PHE A 680 -1.71 20.05 -12.08
N LEU A 681 -2.41 19.62 -13.12
CA LEU A 681 -2.94 18.26 -13.25
C LEU A 681 -2.10 17.46 -14.23
N VAL A 682 -1.97 16.15 -13.97
CA VAL A 682 -1.37 15.13 -14.83
C VAL A 682 -2.46 14.14 -15.22
N LEU A 683 -2.49 13.77 -16.49
CA LEU A 683 -3.30 12.71 -17.07
C LEU A 683 -2.36 11.65 -17.65
N VAL A 684 -2.57 10.39 -17.28
CA VAL A 684 -1.92 9.23 -17.89
C VAL A 684 -3.01 8.28 -18.39
N GLU A 685 -2.90 7.83 -19.63
CA GLU A 685 -3.87 6.96 -20.30
C GLU A 685 -3.12 5.79 -20.95
N ILE A 686 -3.31 4.57 -20.46
CA ILE A 686 -2.58 3.38 -20.90
C ILE A 686 -3.55 2.35 -21.50
N VAL A 687 -3.30 1.93 -22.74
CA VAL A 687 -4.01 0.80 -23.37
C VAL A 687 -3.21 -0.48 -23.14
N VAL A 688 -3.88 -1.50 -22.58
CA VAL A 688 -3.33 -2.81 -22.22
C VAL A 688 -3.97 -3.85 -23.15
N VAL A 689 -3.17 -4.54 -23.97
CA VAL A 689 -3.68 -5.44 -25.03
C VAL A 689 -3.41 -6.92 -24.71
N ASP A 690 -2.30 -7.22 -24.05
CA ASP A 690 -1.96 -8.55 -23.55
C ASP A 690 -1.25 -8.48 -22.18
N ASP A 691 -1.19 -9.60 -21.44
CA ASP A 691 -0.79 -9.63 -20.01
C ASP A 691 0.55 -8.93 -19.70
N ARG A 692 1.49 -8.95 -20.65
CA ARG A 692 2.82 -8.30 -20.49
C ARG A 692 2.74 -6.77 -20.50
N ASP A 693 1.63 -6.18 -20.95
CA ASP A 693 1.40 -4.74 -20.91
C ASP A 693 1.12 -4.26 -19.48
N TRP A 694 0.69 -5.12 -18.55
CA TRP A 694 0.61 -4.77 -17.12
C TRP A 694 1.99 -4.47 -16.52
N ALA A 695 3.02 -5.23 -16.90
CA ALA A 695 4.41 -4.90 -16.54
C ALA A 695 4.90 -3.58 -17.18
N ALA A 696 4.20 -3.05 -18.19
CA ALA A 696 4.45 -1.69 -18.67
C ALA A 696 3.68 -0.64 -17.85
N VAL A 697 2.46 -0.95 -17.38
CA VAL A 697 1.71 -0.10 -16.43
C VAL A 697 2.55 0.13 -15.16
N ASP A 698 3.07 -0.94 -14.56
CA ASP A 698 3.85 -0.86 -13.31
C ASP A 698 5.10 0.03 -13.47
N GLU A 699 5.90 -0.19 -14.52
CA GLU A 699 7.09 0.63 -14.79
C GLU A 699 6.70 2.09 -15.10
N ILE A 700 5.62 2.32 -15.85
CA ILE A 700 5.16 3.69 -16.17
C ILE A 700 4.79 4.42 -14.88
N VAL A 701 3.97 3.79 -14.02
CA VAL A 701 3.56 4.32 -12.71
C VAL A 701 4.78 4.60 -11.82
N ALA A 702 5.73 3.68 -11.75
CA ALA A 702 6.91 3.81 -10.90
C ALA A 702 7.97 4.83 -11.42
N SER A 703 7.86 5.30 -12.67
CA SER A 703 8.94 6.06 -13.33
C SER A 703 8.56 7.42 -13.89
N PHE A 704 7.27 7.79 -13.91
CA PHE A 704 6.88 9.06 -14.54
C PHE A 704 7.18 10.28 -13.65
N GLU A 705 7.76 11.31 -14.25
CA GLU A 705 8.06 12.58 -13.60
C GLU A 705 7.63 13.74 -14.52
N VAL A 706 7.00 14.76 -13.93
CA VAL A 706 6.58 15.99 -14.61
C VAL A 706 7.21 17.22 -13.96
N VAL A 707 8.09 17.89 -14.70
CA VAL A 707 8.82 19.10 -14.32
C VAL A 707 8.41 20.27 -15.22
N LEU A 708 7.28 20.90 -14.91
CA LEU A 708 6.84 22.09 -15.66
C LEU A 708 7.80 23.29 -15.43
N PRO A 709 8.23 24.00 -16.49
CA PRO A 709 9.10 25.16 -16.34
C PRO A 709 8.35 26.31 -15.64
N ILE A 710 8.91 26.80 -14.53
CA ILE A 710 8.36 27.89 -13.71
C ILE A 710 8.14 29.15 -14.58
N SER A 711 6.88 29.61 -14.69
CA SER A 711 6.46 30.77 -15.51
C SER A 711 6.73 32.13 -14.87
#